data_AF-A0A2P4ZXE5-F1
#
_entry.id   AF-A0A2P4ZXE5-F1
#
_cell.length_a   1.000
_cell.length_b   1.000
_cell.length_c   1.000
_cell.angle_alpha   90.00
_cell.angle_beta   90.00
_cell.angle_gamma   90.00
#
_symmetry.space_group_name_H-M   'P 1'
#
loop_
_entity.id
_entity.type
_entity.pdbx_description
1 polymer ?
#
loop_
_entity_poly.entity_id
_entity_poly.type
_entity_poly.pdbx_seq_one_letter_code
_entity_poly.pdbx_strand_id
1 'polypeptide(L)'
;MQNRVVTRRTQFSSCDECRRSRVACDSQSRRSAAGKASAPCTRCRNRDRDCTFKWIQDARAGPSTRHAATPPKASGRHKRDARLLLDQILVEESATAPTPETSPIHSYGSTQNSRHESLEEALPEQVSASPDSETHPLRNSRSELEWLQTLYRQNFEVVFGSWMGRYSCPYLFGQNDLAERYMAETSKGNQGSSHEQSTQQDKKRDDLIGQSLRNTIAAFAVRWLPITSSDGLDNSHRIQTMWRQARRDMLRIINRPSYRSMLSLFLFALTPIPMGISEDEEADGVSGQVCIHAAMQMVQTLRARHRNLQFSGSKVTPSSSSIPMSTTPESADTSSFINAENIAYWAAITFDTSASLTLNCRPLLSSGLFGFESEFTWKLVRTCLNVFNESSKSWCQGSAEMTDERANEIIAAAACWKLMGWKLAANFKEALRDGHDESEVRKALSYVSNSWKEFDATFRPFLDECYKRMQFLAQQTKLRWFSLMLHSHLSILMVLDTIEVADRYDLLADLKDASIEAENTVMNALAFGLHNTMTLRRSIDSPSPGLSHERTARNITFTVPLLAIDPYPHHIVASVQLMRKAIDRDYKNKKVTQDLYDSLNSTLESALKHLPQSSKSIQAARQKFSAAPDDEILDTQIAYRELPALLHG
;
A
#
# COMPACT_ATOMS: atom_id res chain seq x y z
N MET A 1 -42.39 -9.14 25.67
CA MET A 1 -41.06 -9.52 26.19
C MET A 1 -40.94 -11.04 26.16
N GLN A 2 -40.08 -11.57 25.28
CA GLN A 2 -39.63 -12.97 25.28
C GLN A 2 -38.10 -12.94 25.15
N ASN A 3 -37.43 -13.49 26.17
CA ASN A 3 -35.98 -13.52 26.30
C ASN A 3 -35.34 -14.33 25.16
N ARG A 4 -34.56 -13.67 24.28
CA ARG A 4 -33.65 -14.36 23.37
C ARG A 4 -32.33 -14.63 24.09
N VAL A 5 -32.23 -15.84 24.63
CA VAL A 5 -31.04 -16.44 25.20
C VAL A 5 -29.94 -16.50 24.14
N VAL A 6 -28.77 -15.95 24.45
CA VAL A 6 -27.53 -16.10 23.65
C VAL A 6 -27.16 -17.59 23.65
N THR A 7 -27.16 -18.22 22.48
CA THR A 7 -26.77 -19.63 22.32
C THR A 7 -25.27 -19.79 22.57
N ARG A 8 -24.92 -20.33 23.74
CA ARG A 8 -23.57 -20.84 24.02
C ARG A 8 -23.15 -21.81 22.91
N ARG A 9 -21.92 -21.68 22.41
CA ARG A 9 -21.31 -22.56 21.42
C ARG A 9 -21.32 -23.99 21.96
N THR A 10 -22.20 -24.85 21.44
CA THR A 10 -22.29 -26.25 21.84
C THR A 10 -21.05 -27.00 21.36
N GLN A 11 -20.13 -27.27 22.29
CA GLN A 11 -19.00 -28.17 22.05
C GLN A 11 -19.55 -29.58 21.73
N PHE A 12 -18.82 -30.37 20.94
CA PHE A 12 -19.20 -31.75 20.56
C PHE A 12 -20.49 -31.87 19.73
N SER A 13 -20.70 -30.98 18.76
CA SER A 13 -21.90 -30.95 17.92
C SER A 13 -21.70 -31.29 16.43
N SER A 14 -20.46 -31.31 15.95
CA SER A 14 -20.12 -31.58 14.55
C SER A 14 -19.78 -33.04 14.27
N CYS A 15 -20.18 -33.57 13.10
CA CYS A 15 -19.68 -34.85 12.59
C CYS A 15 -18.20 -34.76 12.20
N ASP A 16 -17.55 -35.92 11.99
CA ASP A 16 -16.13 -36.03 11.64
C ASP A 16 -15.76 -35.19 10.39
N GLU A 17 -16.54 -35.29 9.32
CA GLU A 17 -16.28 -34.57 8.07
C GLU A 17 -16.50 -33.06 8.16
N CYS A 18 -17.56 -32.60 8.84
CA CYS A 18 -17.76 -31.17 9.06
C CYS A 18 -16.70 -30.58 9.99
N ARG A 19 -16.22 -31.35 10.97
CA ARG A 19 -15.11 -30.95 11.85
C ARG A 19 -13.80 -30.82 11.05
N ARG A 20 -13.44 -31.84 10.27
CA ARG A 20 -12.26 -31.83 9.40
C ARG A 20 -12.29 -30.65 8.42
N SER A 21 -13.46 -30.36 7.88
CA SER A 21 -13.69 -29.25 6.94
C SER A 21 -13.89 -27.88 7.61
N ARG A 22 -13.82 -27.78 8.96
CA ARG A 22 -14.03 -26.56 9.77
C ARG A 22 -15.30 -25.77 9.44
N VAL A 23 -16.42 -26.48 9.27
CA VAL A 23 -17.70 -25.92 8.82
C VAL A 23 -18.83 -26.32 9.76
N ALA A 24 -19.91 -25.52 9.80
CA ALA A 24 -21.08 -25.81 10.62
C ALA A 24 -21.72 -27.16 10.23
N CYS A 25 -22.23 -27.88 11.24
CA CYS A 25 -22.90 -29.17 11.08
C CYS A 25 -24.32 -29.08 11.65
N ASP A 26 -25.32 -29.44 10.86
CA ASP A 26 -26.75 -29.39 11.24
C ASP A 26 -27.29 -30.73 11.76
N SER A 27 -26.39 -31.68 12.03
CA SER A 27 -26.76 -33.03 12.42
C SER A 27 -27.52 -33.11 13.76
N GLN A 28 -27.19 -32.27 14.75
CA GLN A 28 -27.89 -32.23 16.04
C GLN A 28 -29.32 -31.69 15.91
N SER A 29 -29.54 -30.65 15.11
CA SER A 29 -30.88 -30.12 14.85
C SER A 29 -31.79 -31.14 14.16
N ARG A 30 -31.19 -32.06 13.38
CA ARG A 30 -31.91 -33.16 12.72
C ARG A 30 -32.14 -34.38 13.62
N ARG A 31 -31.29 -34.61 14.64
CA ARG A 31 -31.52 -35.65 15.67
C ARG A 31 -32.77 -35.37 16.51
N SER A 32 -33.08 -34.11 16.77
CA SER A 32 -34.27 -33.73 17.55
C SER A 32 -35.59 -33.87 16.78
N ALA A 33 -35.56 -33.93 15.44
CA ALA A 33 -36.75 -34.00 14.60
C ALA A 33 -37.16 -35.43 14.20
N ALA A 34 -36.22 -36.38 14.22
CA ALA A 34 -36.45 -37.77 13.81
C ALA A 34 -35.92 -38.70 14.90
N GLY A 35 -36.80 -39.18 15.78
CA GLY A 35 -36.46 -40.01 16.94
C GLY A 35 -35.93 -41.43 16.63
N LYS A 36 -35.08 -41.62 15.61
CA LYS A 36 -34.33 -42.85 15.30
C LYS A 36 -32.95 -42.55 14.70
N ALA A 37 -32.08 -43.56 14.74
CA ALA A 37 -30.62 -43.51 14.57
C ALA A 37 -30.08 -42.59 13.44
N SER A 38 -29.17 -41.69 13.84
CA SER A 38 -28.17 -40.92 13.07
C SER A 38 -28.48 -40.63 11.58
N ALA A 39 -29.46 -39.76 11.31
CA ALA A 39 -29.57 -39.15 9.99
C ALA A 39 -28.29 -38.35 9.63
N PRO A 40 -27.75 -38.46 8.40
CA PRO A 40 -26.59 -37.70 7.98
C PRO A 40 -26.90 -36.21 7.92
N CYS A 41 -25.90 -35.38 8.22
CA CYS A 41 -26.02 -33.93 8.08
C CYS A 41 -26.25 -33.55 6.62
N THR A 42 -26.85 -32.39 6.36
CA THR A 42 -27.20 -31.96 4.98
C THR A 42 -25.98 -31.98 4.06
N ARG A 43 -24.81 -31.62 4.59
CA ARG A 43 -23.56 -31.56 3.82
C ARG A 43 -22.98 -32.94 3.48
N CYS A 44 -23.00 -33.87 4.44
CA CYS A 44 -22.56 -35.24 4.22
C CYS A 44 -23.49 -35.95 3.22
N ARG A 45 -24.81 -35.72 3.34
CA ARG A 45 -25.80 -36.23 2.39
C ARG A 45 -25.58 -35.69 0.97
N ASN A 46 -25.36 -34.39 0.81
CA ASN A 46 -25.16 -33.78 -0.52
C ASN A 46 -23.83 -34.18 -1.17
N ARG A 47 -22.88 -34.72 -0.41
CA ARG A 47 -21.55 -35.13 -0.89
C ARG A 47 -21.37 -36.64 -0.95
N ASP A 48 -22.43 -37.39 -0.63
CA ASP A 48 -22.41 -38.85 -0.50
C ASP A 48 -21.24 -39.35 0.36
N ARG A 49 -21.09 -38.74 1.56
CA ARG A 49 -20.05 -39.06 2.54
C ARG A 49 -20.68 -39.57 3.83
N ASP A 50 -19.99 -40.50 4.48
CA ASP A 50 -20.39 -41.04 5.78
C ASP A 50 -20.41 -39.96 6.87
N CYS A 51 -21.56 -39.80 7.52
CA CYS A 51 -21.73 -38.84 8.61
C CYS A 51 -21.50 -39.51 9.97
N THR A 52 -20.25 -39.55 10.41
CA THR A 52 -19.82 -40.23 11.65
C THR A 52 -19.50 -39.25 12.78
N PHE A 53 -19.47 -39.75 14.02
CA PHE A 53 -19.11 -38.98 15.23
C PHE A 53 -18.06 -39.72 16.06
N LYS A 54 -17.17 -40.46 15.40
CA LYS A 54 -16.14 -41.28 16.06
C LYS A 54 -15.27 -40.41 16.95
N TRP A 55 -14.88 -39.21 16.48
CA TRP A 55 -14.10 -38.30 17.31
C TRP A 55 -14.74 -37.93 18.65
N ILE A 56 -16.08 -37.86 18.71
CA ILE A 56 -16.81 -37.57 19.96
C ILE A 56 -16.80 -38.80 20.86
N GLN A 57 -16.92 -39.99 20.29
CA GLN A 57 -16.84 -41.25 21.02
C GLN A 57 -15.43 -41.44 21.59
N ASP A 58 -14.39 -41.19 20.79
CA ASP A 58 -12.99 -41.29 21.20
C ASP A 58 -12.64 -40.24 22.27
N ALA A 59 -13.15 -39.01 22.14
CA ALA A 59 -12.98 -37.96 23.14
C ALA A 59 -13.73 -38.24 24.46
N ARG A 60 -14.79 -39.05 24.43
CA ARG A 60 -15.54 -39.48 25.63
C ARG A 60 -14.98 -40.75 26.26
N ALA A 61 -14.30 -41.59 25.49
CA ALA A 61 -13.79 -42.89 25.95
C ALA A 61 -12.50 -42.79 26.78
N GLY A 62 -11.76 -41.68 26.70
CA GLY A 62 -10.47 -41.53 27.37
C GLY A 62 -9.41 -42.53 26.87
N PRO A 63 -8.12 -42.36 27.21
CA PRO A 63 -7.06 -43.24 26.71
C PRO A 63 -7.05 -44.55 27.51
N SER A 64 -7.68 -45.61 26.98
CA SER A 64 -7.50 -46.98 27.49
C SER A 64 -6.56 -47.77 26.58
N THR A 65 -5.48 -48.25 27.19
CA THR A 65 -4.44 -49.14 26.65
C THR A 65 -4.98 -50.52 26.26
N ARG A 66 -4.66 -51.01 25.05
CA ARG A 66 -4.24 -52.41 24.80
C ARG A 66 -3.59 -52.60 23.42
N HIS A 67 -2.70 -53.59 23.40
CA HIS A 67 -1.56 -53.82 22.52
C HIS A 67 -1.83 -54.46 21.15
N ALA A 68 -0.97 -54.05 20.20
CA ALA A 68 -0.32 -54.75 19.07
C ALA A 68 -0.84 -56.10 18.53
N ALA A 69 -1.08 -56.13 17.21
CA ALA A 69 -0.57 -57.14 16.27
C ALA A 69 -0.38 -56.51 14.86
N THR A 70 0.75 -56.79 14.22
CA THR A 70 1.30 -56.19 12.98
C THR A 70 0.75 -56.86 11.67
N PRO A 71 1.12 -56.47 10.43
CA PRO A 71 0.22 -55.94 9.38
C PRO A 71 0.08 -56.85 8.12
N PRO A 72 -0.55 -56.38 7.01
CA PRO A 72 0.28 -55.91 5.89
C PRO A 72 -0.24 -54.73 5.03
N LYS A 73 0.72 -53.88 4.62
CA LYS A 73 0.93 -53.16 3.35
C LYS A 73 -0.23 -52.41 2.66
N ALA A 74 -0.12 -51.06 2.61
CA ALA A 74 -0.15 -50.28 1.36
C ALA A 74 0.26 -48.80 1.58
N SER A 75 1.18 -48.35 0.71
CA SER A 75 1.55 -46.99 0.28
C SER A 75 1.22 -45.73 1.12
N GLY A 76 2.27 -44.93 1.37
CA GLY A 76 2.23 -43.49 1.09
C GLY A 76 2.61 -42.55 2.23
N ARG A 77 3.67 -41.76 1.98
CA ARG A 77 3.97 -40.41 2.52
C ARG A 77 4.27 -40.28 4.01
N HIS A 78 5.51 -39.90 4.33
CA HIS A 78 5.85 -39.24 5.59
C HIS A 78 6.59 -37.92 5.33
N LYS A 79 6.01 -36.83 5.81
CA LYS A 79 6.74 -35.67 6.34
C LYS A 79 6.76 -35.81 7.88
N ARG A 80 7.83 -35.27 8.45
CA ARG A 80 8.28 -35.29 9.85
C ARG A 80 7.27 -34.65 10.82
N ASP A 81 7.17 -35.24 12.01
CA ASP A 81 6.61 -34.64 13.23
C ASP A 81 7.71 -33.95 14.04
N ALA A 82 7.37 -32.79 14.61
CA ALA A 82 8.01 -32.21 15.78
C ALA A 82 7.08 -32.42 16.98
N ARG A 83 7.62 -32.89 18.11
CA ARG A 83 6.91 -33.02 19.39
C ARG A 83 7.53 -32.10 20.44
N LEU A 84 6.61 -31.44 21.15
CA LEU A 84 6.75 -30.60 22.33
C LEU A 84 7.19 -31.38 23.57
N LEU A 85 7.82 -30.68 24.51
CA LEU A 85 8.01 -31.09 25.91
C LEU A 85 7.55 -29.95 26.83
N LEU A 86 6.53 -30.21 27.65
CA LEU A 86 6.29 -29.57 28.94
C LEU A 86 5.61 -30.61 29.84
N ASP A 87 6.29 -30.97 30.94
CA ASP A 87 5.79 -30.97 32.33
C ASP A 87 6.57 -31.96 33.20
N GLN A 88 7.06 -31.45 34.34
CA GLN A 88 7.31 -32.25 35.54
C GLN A 88 6.72 -31.52 36.75
N ILE A 89 5.95 -32.30 37.51
CA ILE A 89 5.26 -32.03 38.78
C ILE A 89 6.15 -32.56 39.92
N LEU A 90 6.02 -32.04 41.15
CA LEU A 90 5.68 -32.81 42.37
C LEU A 90 5.67 -31.97 43.67
N VAL A 91 4.80 -32.44 44.58
CA VAL A 91 4.36 -31.88 45.87
C VAL A 91 5.05 -32.63 47.02
N GLU A 92 5.27 -31.97 48.17
CA GLU A 92 5.21 -32.64 49.49
C GLU A 92 4.81 -31.66 50.62
N GLU A 93 4.30 -32.24 51.70
CA GLU A 93 3.31 -31.74 52.67
C GLU A 93 3.90 -31.55 54.08
N SER A 94 3.42 -30.59 54.90
CA SER A 94 3.35 -30.73 56.38
C SER A 94 2.43 -29.69 57.03
N ALA A 95 1.76 -30.15 58.09
CA ALA A 95 0.64 -29.63 58.89
C ALA A 95 0.94 -28.32 59.67
N THR A 96 0.02 -27.57 60.30
CA THR A 96 -1.22 -27.90 61.03
C THR A 96 -1.99 -26.59 61.31
N ALA A 97 -3.33 -26.61 61.33
CA ALA A 97 -4.21 -25.51 61.75
C ALA A 97 -4.41 -25.49 63.30
N PRO A 98 -4.99 -24.45 63.95
CA PRO A 98 -6.43 -24.16 63.82
C PRO A 98 -6.87 -22.67 63.84
N THR A 99 -8.03 -22.45 63.23
CA THR A 99 -9.02 -21.34 63.30
C THR A 99 -9.74 -21.24 64.68
N PRO A 100 -10.81 -20.44 64.92
CA PRO A 100 -11.24 -19.06 64.54
C PRO A 100 -11.86 -18.27 65.75
N GLU A 101 -12.63 -17.20 65.46
CA GLU A 101 -13.68 -16.51 66.29
C GLU A 101 -13.23 -15.27 67.09
N THR A 102 -13.95 -14.14 67.15
CA THR A 102 -15.35 -13.79 66.80
C THR A 102 -15.47 -12.27 66.53
N SER A 103 -16.47 -11.89 65.73
CA SER A 103 -16.84 -10.53 65.23
C SER A 103 -17.52 -9.65 66.32
N PRO A 104 -18.31 -8.56 66.04
CA PRO A 104 -18.52 -7.73 64.83
C PRO A 104 -18.71 -6.19 65.13
N ILE A 105 -19.17 -5.45 64.10
CA ILE A 105 -20.14 -4.30 64.14
C ILE A 105 -19.60 -2.88 63.78
N HIS A 106 -20.07 -2.40 62.61
CA HIS A 106 -20.59 -1.06 62.21
C HIS A 106 -19.94 0.23 62.77
N SER A 107 -19.92 1.40 62.14
CA SER A 107 -20.38 1.99 60.87
C SER A 107 -19.90 3.46 60.93
N TYR A 108 -19.74 4.08 59.75
CA TYR A 108 -19.53 5.50 59.48
C TYR A 108 -20.02 6.53 60.53
N GLY A 109 -19.18 7.54 60.79
CA GLY A 109 -19.52 8.74 61.58
C GLY A 109 -18.45 9.82 61.49
N SER A 110 -18.90 11.07 61.50
CA SER A 110 -18.26 12.30 61.03
C SER A 110 -17.50 13.09 62.12
N THR A 111 -16.46 13.83 61.69
CA THR A 111 -15.98 15.17 62.13
C THR A 111 -15.60 15.54 63.58
N GLN A 112 -14.49 16.31 63.62
CA GLN A 112 -14.17 17.48 64.48
C GLN A 112 -13.56 17.26 65.88
N ASN A 113 -12.29 17.64 66.05
CA ASN A 113 -11.82 18.93 66.62
C ASN A 113 -10.31 18.81 67.00
N SER A 114 -9.44 19.74 66.56
CA SER A 114 -8.98 20.95 67.32
C SER A 114 -7.89 20.58 68.36
N ARG A 115 -6.75 21.27 68.58
CA ARG A 115 -6.34 22.68 68.45
C ARG A 115 -4.89 22.77 69.00
N HIS A 116 -3.90 23.44 68.39
CA HIS A 116 -3.36 24.81 68.62
C HIS A 116 -1.95 24.79 67.95
N GLU A 117 -1.34 25.80 67.29
CA GLU A 117 -1.42 27.28 67.28
C GLU A 117 -0.60 27.79 66.05
N SER A 118 -1.17 28.57 65.10
CA SER A 118 -0.97 30.02 64.78
C SER A 118 0.44 30.44 64.25
N LEU A 119 0.68 30.77 62.95
CA LEU A 119 0.38 31.95 62.09
C LEU A 119 1.18 33.25 62.37
N GLU A 120 1.94 33.72 61.36
CA GLU A 120 2.05 35.15 60.98
C GLU A 120 2.43 35.32 59.49
N GLU A 121 1.87 36.36 58.86
CA GLU A 121 1.78 36.70 57.43
C GLU A 121 3.01 37.41 56.84
N ALA A 122 3.22 37.29 55.51
CA ALA A 122 3.45 38.41 54.58
C ALA A 122 3.46 37.96 53.10
N LEU A 123 2.82 38.75 52.23
CA LEU A 123 2.62 38.58 50.78
C LEU A 123 3.92 38.48 49.94
N PRO A 124 3.85 37.92 48.70
CA PRO A 124 4.72 38.34 47.61
C PRO A 124 3.97 38.98 46.43
N GLU A 125 4.69 39.91 45.82
CA GLU A 125 4.33 40.87 44.77
C GLU A 125 3.83 40.27 43.45
N GLN A 126 3.00 41.07 42.78
CA GLN A 126 2.56 40.90 41.41
C GLN A 126 3.75 40.98 40.43
N VAL A 127 3.96 39.90 39.67
CA VAL A 127 4.59 39.97 38.35
C VAL A 127 3.58 39.44 37.35
N SER A 128 3.09 40.34 36.51
CA SER A 128 2.15 40.12 35.42
C SER A 128 2.64 39.06 34.45
N ALA A 129 2.02 37.87 34.46
CA ALA A 129 2.18 36.87 33.42
C ALA A 129 1.33 37.27 32.20
N SER A 130 1.99 37.57 31.09
CA SER A 130 1.36 37.74 29.78
C SER A 130 0.84 36.38 29.26
N PRO A 131 -0.46 36.25 28.95
CA PRO A 131 -0.95 35.16 28.13
C PRO A 131 -0.75 35.57 26.67
N ASP A 132 0.14 34.92 25.94
CA ASP A 132 0.07 34.70 24.48
C ASP A 132 1.41 34.14 23.97
N SER A 133 1.43 32.83 23.76
CA SER A 133 2.26 32.20 22.73
C SER A 133 1.52 30.96 22.23
N GLU A 134 0.27 31.16 21.81
CA GLU A 134 -0.28 30.34 20.75
C GLU A 134 0.57 30.61 19.50
N THR A 135 1.39 29.63 19.12
CA THR A 135 2.05 29.60 17.82
C THR A 135 1.01 29.83 16.73
N HIS A 136 0.98 31.03 16.16
CA HIS A 136 0.21 31.31 14.96
C HIS A 136 0.57 30.28 13.88
N PRO A 137 -0.40 29.60 13.23
CA PRO A 137 -0.09 28.78 12.09
C PRO A 137 0.50 29.70 11.01
N LEU A 138 1.77 29.46 10.64
CA LEU A 138 2.38 30.05 9.45
C LEU A 138 1.42 29.82 8.28
N ARG A 139 0.68 30.87 7.93
CA ARG A 139 -0.23 30.85 6.79
C ARG A 139 0.67 30.84 5.57
N ASN A 140 0.93 29.65 5.03
CA ASN A 140 1.68 29.49 3.79
C ASN A 140 1.16 30.50 2.77
N SER A 141 2.08 31.24 2.16
CA SER A 141 1.69 32.26 1.19
C SER A 141 0.89 31.59 0.06
N ARG A 142 -0.15 32.25 -0.43
CA ARG A 142 -0.97 31.71 -1.52
C ARG A 142 -0.11 31.31 -2.74
N SER A 143 0.91 32.12 -3.04
CA SER A 143 1.91 31.87 -4.08
C SER A 143 2.66 30.55 -3.89
N GLU A 144 3.02 30.21 -2.65
CA GLU A 144 3.69 28.96 -2.34
C GLU A 144 2.79 27.74 -2.55
N LEU A 145 1.53 27.80 -2.10
CA LEU A 145 0.60 26.70 -2.30
C LEU A 145 0.33 26.45 -3.79
N GLU A 146 0.24 27.53 -4.59
CA GLU A 146 0.13 27.46 -6.06
C GLU A 146 1.40 26.87 -6.70
N TRP A 147 2.58 27.18 -6.16
CA TRP A 147 3.83 26.56 -6.61
C TRP A 147 3.90 25.05 -6.30
N LEU A 148 3.55 24.65 -5.08
CA LEU A 148 3.50 23.25 -4.68
C LEU A 148 2.48 22.45 -5.51
N GLN A 149 1.33 23.06 -5.84
CA GLN A 149 0.38 22.48 -6.77
C GLN A 149 1.01 22.29 -8.16
N THR A 150 1.80 23.26 -8.65
CA THR A 150 2.49 23.16 -9.94
C THR A 150 3.51 22.01 -9.95
N LEU A 151 4.30 21.87 -8.88
CA LEU A 151 5.24 20.76 -8.70
C LEU A 151 4.52 19.40 -8.68
N TYR A 152 3.41 19.30 -7.97
CA TYR A 152 2.58 18.10 -7.96
C TYR A 152 2.11 17.71 -9.37
N ARG A 153 1.61 18.69 -10.16
CA ARG A 153 1.13 18.43 -11.53
C ARG A 153 2.26 18.03 -12.46
N GLN A 154 3.39 18.74 -12.42
CA GLN A 154 4.50 18.52 -13.35
C GLN A 154 5.28 17.23 -13.08
N ASN A 155 5.24 16.71 -11.85
CA ASN A 155 6.03 15.54 -11.47
C ASN A 155 5.14 14.31 -11.22
N PHE A 156 4.21 14.39 -10.26
CA PHE A 156 3.38 13.24 -9.87
C PHE A 156 2.26 12.98 -10.88
N GLU A 157 1.46 13.98 -11.23
CA GLU A 157 0.33 13.77 -12.15
C GLU A 157 0.80 13.36 -13.55
N VAL A 158 1.98 13.82 -14.00
CA VAL A 158 2.57 13.36 -15.28
C VAL A 158 2.73 11.84 -15.31
N VAL A 159 3.30 11.25 -14.26
CA VAL A 159 3.56 9.80 -14.20
C VAL A 159 2.29 9.03 -13.83
N PHE A 160 1.69 9.38 -12.68
CA PHE A 160 0.50 8.70 -12.18
C PHE A 160 -0.68 8.83 -13.15
N GLY A 161 -0.82 9.99 -13.78
CA GLY A 161 -1.89 10.23 -14.71
C GLY A 161 -1.75 9.46 -16.02
N SER A 162 -0.53 9.20 -16.48
CA SER A 162 -0.29 8.27 -17.59
C SER A 162 -0.78 6.85 -17.26
N TRP A 163 -0.58 6.39 -16.02
CA TRP A 163 -1.06 5.07 -15.57
C TRP A 163 -2.59 5.00 -15.46
N MET A 164 -3.22 6.13 -15.19
CA MET A 164 -4.68 6.25 -15.08
C MET A 164 -5.35 6.60 -16.42
N GLY A 165 -4.56 6.96 -17.42
CA GLY A 165 -5.04 7.38 -18.74
C GLY A 165 -5.56 6.22 -19.58
N ARG A 166 -6.19 6.56 -20.71
CA ARG A 166 -6.87 5.60 -21.60
C ARG A 166 -5.99 4.46 -22.09
N TYR A 167 -4.69 4.69 -22.26
CA TYR A 167 -3.76 3.68 -22.75
C TYR A 167 -3.23 2.76 -21.66
N SER A 168 -3.39 3.09 -20.38
CA SER A 168 -2.95 2.25 -19.26
C SER A 168 -4.09 1.70 -18.42
N CYS A 169 -5.24 2.38 -18.36
CA CYS A 169 -6.41 1.93 -17.60
C CYS A 169 -7.19 0.90 -18.43
N PRO A 170 -7.25 -0.37 -18.00
CA PRO A 170 -7.89 -1.43 -18.78
C PRO A 170 -9.41 -1.26 -18.96
N TYR A 171 -10.05 -0.40 -18.17
CA TYR A 171 -11.46 -0.06 -18.28
C TYR A 171 -11.76 1.00 -19.35
N LEU A 172 -10.74 1.76 -19.77
CA LEU A 172 -10.87 2.88 -20.71
C LEU A 172 -10.15 2.63 -22.04
N PHE A 173 -9.48 1.48 -22.15
CA PHE A 173 -8.62 1.16 -23.28
C PHE A 173 -9.38 1.21 -24.62
N GLY A 174 -8.87 2.01 -25.57
CA GLY A 174 -9.45 2.16 -26.91
C GLY A 174 -10.65 3.11 -27.03
N GLN A 175 -11.02 3.86 -25.98
CA GLN A 175 -12.06 4.90 -26.08
C GLN A 175 -11.48 6.23 -26.60
N ASN A 176 -12.03 6.73 -27.71
CA ASN A 176 -11.52 7.93 -28.41
C ASN A 176 -12.01 9.27 -27.82
N ASP A 177 -13.05 9.27 -26.99
CA ASP A 177 -13.84 10.49 -26.67
C ASP A 177 -13.47 11.24 -25.38
N LEU A 178 -12.39 10.86 -24.67
CA LEU A 178 -12.10 11.45 -23.35
C LEU A 178 -10.74 12.12 -23.29
N ALA A 179 -10.78 13.45 -23.24
CA ALA A 179 -9.68 14.28 -22.77
C ALA A 179 -9.34 13.90 -21.31
N GLU A 180 -8.05 13.99 -20.97
CA GLU A 180 -7.41 13.69 -19.69
C GLU A 180 -7.94 14.56 -18.52
N ARG A 181 -9.24 14.50 -18.21
CA ARG A 181 -9.83 15.20 -17.06
C ARG A 181 -9.74 14.30 -15.84
N TYR A 182 -8.76 14.62 -15.00
CA TYR A 182 -8.48 13.92 -13.74
C TYR A 182 -9.62 14.04 -12.71
N MET A 183 -9.64 13.07 -11.79
CA MET A 183 -10.53 12.94 -10.63
C MET A 183 -10.69 14.19 -9.75
N ALA A 184 -9.78 15.17 -9.85
CA ALA A 184 -9.90 16.44 -9.12
C ALA A 184 -11.02 17.34 -9.69
N GLU A 185 -11.29 17.27 -10.99
CA GLU A 185 -12.23 18.16 -11.69
C GLU A 185 -13.63 17.56 -11.87
N THR A 186 -13.76 16.22 -11.90
CA THR A 186 -15.07 15.52 -12.02
C THR A 186 -16.00 15.71 -10.83
N SER A 187 -15.51 16.38 -9.78
CA SER A 187 -16.34 16.74 -8.64
C SER A 187 -17.26 17.95 -8.85
N LYS A 188 -17.24 18.57 -10.04
CA LYS A 188 -18.23 19.58 -10.45
C LYS A 188 -19.50 18.99 -11.08
N GLY A 189 -19.56 17.68 -11.31
CA GLY A 189 -20.73 17.03 -11.91
C GLY A 189 -21.69 16.46 -10.86
N ASN A 190 -22.42 17.32 -10.14
CA ASN A 190 -23.76 17.00 -9.63
C ASN A 190 -24.50 18.29 -9.18
N GLN A 191 -24.63 19.26 -10.08
CA GLN A 191 -25.67 20.29 -9.97
C GLN A 191 -26.77 19.99 -11.00
N GLY A 192 -27.21 18.74 -11.04
CA GLY A 192 -28.47 18.36 -11.66
C GLY A 192 -29.60 18.65 -10.67
N SER A 193 -30.57 19.43 -11.11
CA SER A 193 -31.70 19.99 -10.37
C SER A 193 -32.66 18.93 -9.80
N SER A 194 -32.27 18.23 -8.73
CA SER A 194 -33.18 17.41 -7.93
C SER A 194 -32.69 17.31 -6.48
N HIS A 195 -33.47 17.91 -5.57
CA HIS A 195 -33.25 18.11 -4.12
C HIS A 195 -32.38 19.32 -3.71
N GLU A 196 -33.01 20.50 -3.71
CA GLU A 196 -32.57 21.74 -3.04
C GLU A 196 -32.57 21.65 -1.49
N GLN A 197 -32.04 20.57 -0.91
CA GLN A 197 -31.81 20.47 0.54
C GLN A 197 -30.44 19.86 0.85
N SER A 198 -29.40 20.22 0.09
CA SER A 198 -28.04 20.10 0.63
C SER A 198 -27.91 21.11 1.77
N THR A 199 -27.89 20.63 3.01
CA THR A 199 -27.78 21.50 4.19
C THR A 199 -26.48 22.32 4.10
N GLN A 200 -26.48 23.57 4.56
CA GLN A 200 -25.28 24.42 4.63
C GLN A 200 -24.09 23.72 5.33
N GLN A 201 -24.42 22.79 6.22
CA GLN A 201 -23.48 21.94 6.93
C GLN A 201 -22.74 20.95 6.01
N ASP A 202 -23.39 20.42 4.97
CA ASP A 202 -22.78 19.49 4.03
C ASP A 202 -21.84 20.21 3.06
N LYS A 203 -22.21 21.40 2.57
CA LYS A 203 -21.32 22.26 1.80
C LYS A 203 -20.05 22.61 2.58
N LYS A 204 -20.19 23.03 3.84
CA LYS A 204 -19.05 23.31 4.72
C LYS A 204 -18.16 22.08 4.95
N ARG A 205 -18.75 20.88 5.03
CA ARG A 205 -17.98 19.62 5.16
C ARG A 205 -17.22 19.30 3.87
N ASP A 206 -17.82 19.48 2.71
CA ASP A 206 -17.18 19.26 1.42
C ASP A 206 -16.00 20.23 1.20
N ASP A 207 -16.16 21.49 1.59
CA ASP A 207 -15.08 22.49 1.55
C ASP A 207 -13.89 22.06 2.41
N LEU A 208 -14.14 21.48 3.59
CA LEU A 208 -13.10 20.96 4.48
C LEU A 208 -12.37 19.76 3.86
N ILE A 209 -13.06 18.86 3.15
CA ILE A 209 -12.41 17.76 2.42
C ILE A 209 -11.59 18.29 1.26
N GLY A 210 -12.10 19.26 0.51
CA GLY A 210 -11.35 19.94 -0.55
C GLY A 210 -10.08 20.62 -0.01
N GLN A 211 -10.16 21.27 1.17
CA GLN A 211 -9.00 21.85 1.83
C GLN A 211 -8.01 20.78 2.30
N SER A 212 -8.49 19.67 2.88
CA SER A 212 -7.65 18.58 3.36
C SER A 212 -6.88 17.93 2.20
N LEU A 213 -7.50 17.77 1.03
CA LEU A 213 -6.83 17.31 -0.19
C LEU A 213 -5.74 18.29 -0.64
N ARG A 214 -6.02 19.60 -0.67
CA ARG A 214 -5.00 20.62 -1.01
C ARG A 214 -3.82 20.60 -0.05
N ASN A 215 -4.09 20.50 1.26
CA ASN A 215 -3.04 20.38 2.28
C ASN A 215 -2.20 19.13 2.05
N THR A 216 -2.83 18.01 1.70
CA THR A 216 -2.14 16.74 1.44
C THR A 216 -1.29 16.82 0.17
N ILE A 217 -1.80 17.41 -0.91
CA ILE A 217 -1.03 17.67 -2.13
C ILE A 217 0.21 18.52 -1.82
N ALA A 218 0.02 19.57 -1.01
CA ALA A 218 1.10 20.45 -0.64
C ALA A 218 2.15 19.73 0.24
N ALA A 219 1.70 18.94 1.23
CA ALA A 219 2.58 18.11 2.07
C ALA A 219 3.31 17.02 1.26
N PHE A 220 2.68 16.48 0.21
CA PHE A 220 3.34 15.57 -0.70
C PHE A 220 4.41 16.31 -1.53
N ALA A 221 4.08 17.45 -2.12
CA ALA A 221 4.95 18.16 -3.06
C ALA A 221 6.08 18.96 -2.40
N VAL A 222 5.96 19.32 -1.11
CA VAL A 222 6.96 20.13 -0.38
C VAL A 222 8.34 19.47 -0.33
N ARG A 223 8.44 18.16 -0.57
CA ARG A 223 9.71 17.43 -0.72
C ARG A 223 10.63 18.00 -1.82
N TRP A 224 10.07 18.68 -2.82
CA TRP A 224 10.79 19.32 -3.92
C TRP A 224 11.05 20.82 -3.69
N LEU A 225 10.64 21.36 -2.55
CA LEU A 225 10.92 22.74 -2.21
C LEU A 225 12.44 23.02 -2.08
N PRO A 226 13.27 22.14 -1.46
CA PRO A 226 14.71 22.39 -1.34
C PRO A 226 15.46 22.51 -2.67
N ILE A 227 14.94 21.89 -3.75
CA ILE A 227 15.54 21.99 -5.09
C ILE A 227 14.99 23.19 -5.89
N THR A 228 13.94 23.86 -5.39
CA THR A 228 13.25 24.98 -6.07
C THR A 228 13.18 26.27 -5.23
N SER A 229 13.95 26.32 -4.14
CA SER A 229 14.06 27.45 -3.21
C SER A 229 15.50 27.56 -2.68
N SER A 230 15.97 28.78 -2.47
CA SER A 230 17.31 29.08 -1.94
C SER A 230 17.45 28.93 -0.42
N ASP A 231 16.36 28.83 0.35
CA ASP A 231 16.39 28.96 1.82
C ASP A 231 16.34 27.60 2.55
N GLY A 232 17.48 26.93 2.64
CA GLY A 232 17.60 25.55 3.14
C GLY A 232 17.05 25.27 4.56
N LEU A 233 17.27 26.17 5.53
CA LEU A 233 16.82 25.98 6.92
C LEU A 233 15.31 26.19 7.09
N ASP A 234 14.74 27.18 6.39
CA ASP A 234 13.30 27.43 6.36
C ASP A 234 12.54 26.25 5.73
N ASN A 235 13.14 25.61 4.72
CA ASN A 235 12.53 24.47 4.04
C ASN A 235 12.28 23.27 4.97
N SER A 236 13.18 22.95 5.91
CA SER A 236 13.00 21.81 6.82
C SER A 236 11.78 21.99 7.73
N HIS A 237 11.68 23.16 8.36
CA HIS A 237 10.56 23.51 9.23
C HIS A 237 9.23 23.52 8.45
N ARG A 238 9.23 24.03 7.22
CA ARG A 238 8.06 24.04 6.34
C ARG A 238 7.60 22.64 5.96
N ILE A 239 8.54 21.77 5.57
CA ILE A 239 8.24 20.36 5.24
C ILE A 239 7.58 19.67 6.44
N GLN A 240 8.16 19.78 7.64
CA GLN A 240 7.57 19.20 8.86
C GLN A 240 6.18 19.77 9.18
N THR A 241 6.03 21.10 9.10
CA THR A 241 4.77 21.79 9.40
C THR A 241 3.64 21.32 8.47
N MET A 242 3.91 21.23 7.17
CA MET A 242 2.93 20.81 6.17
C MET A 242 2.58 19.33 6.31
N TRP A 243 3.57 18.48 6.61
CA TRP A 243 3.33 17.07 6.92
C TRP A 243 2.43 16.90 8.16
N ARG A 244 2.74 17.59 9.27
CA ARG A 244 1.91 17.58 10.49
C ARG A 244 0.49 18.07 10.22
N GLN A 245 0.34 19.13 9.42
CA GLN A 245 -0.97 19.65 9.04
C GLN A 245 -1.79 18.63 8.24
N ALA A 246 -1.21 17.99 7.23
CA ALA A 246 -1.88 16.94 6.47
C ALA A 246 -2.23 15.73 7.36
N ARG A 247 -1.31 15.31 8.24
CA ARG A 247 -1.52 14.18 9.15
C ARG A 247 -2.70 14.40 10.10
N ARG A 248 -2.84 15.61 10.67
CA ARG A 248 -4.00 15.99 11.52
C ARG A 248 -5.33 15.85 10.78
N ASP A 249 -5.34 16.07 9.47
CA ASP A 249 -6.55 15.97 8.65
C ASP A 249 -6.95 14.50 8.35
N MET A 250 -6.06 13.52 8.52
CA MET A 250 -6.30 12.12 8.13
C MET A 250 -7.47 11.48 8.86
N LEU A 251 -7.65 11.71 10.16
CA LEU A 251 -8.79 11.16 10.90
C LEU A 251 -10.12 11.74 10.39
N ARG A 252 -10.14 13.03 10.02
CA ARG A 252 -11.31 13.66 9.40
C ARG A 252 -11.62 13.02 8.04
N ILE A 253 -10.57 12.80 7.24
CA ILE A 253 -10.67 12.20 5.91
C ILE A 253 -11.22 10.76 6.00
N ILE A 254 -10.68 9.93 6.90
CA ILE A 254 -11.14 8.54 7.13
C ILE A 254 -12.63 8.49 7.44
N ASN A 255 -13.12 9.41 8.27
CA ASN A 255 -14.53 9.48 8.68
C ASN A 255 -15.47 10.06 7.62
N ARG A 256 -14.97 10.40 6.43
CA ARG A 256 -15.74 11.00 5.34
C ARG A 256 -15.43 10.31 4.01
N PRO A 257 -15.99 9.11 3.73
CA PRO A 257 -15.76 8.40 2.48
C PRO A 257 -16.17 9.22 1.25
N SER A 258 -15.19 9.54 0.40
CA SER A 258 -15.36 10.19 -0.91
C SER A 258 -14.14 9.87 -1.77
N TYR A 259 -14.23 10.03 -3.09
CA TYR A 259 -13.08 9.84 -3.98
C TYR A 259 -11.94 10.84 -3.69
N ARG A 260 -12.25 12.05 -3.22
CA ARG A 260 -11.23 13.01 -2.77
C ARG A 260 -10.55 12.56 -1.48
N SER A 261 -11.32 11.96 -0.57
CA SER A 261 -10.81 11.39 0.67
C SER A 261 -9.88 10.21 0.38
N MET A 262 -10.31 9.30 -0.50
CA MET A 262 -9.48 8.19 -0.99
C MET A 262 -8.15 8.69 -1.58
N LEU A 263 -8.20 9.68 -2.50
CA LEU A 263 -6.99 10.23 -3.09
C LEU A 263 -6.08 10.90 -2.04
N SER A 264 -6.66 11.62 -1.08
CA SER A 264 -5.88 12.22 0.02
C SER A 264 -5.17 11.15 0.85
N LEU A 265 -5.84 10.05 1.17
CA LEU A 265 -5.23 8.97 1.95
C LEU A 265 -4.09 8.28 1.18
N PHE A 266 -4.27 7.96 -0.10
CA PHE A 266 -3.20 7.40 -0.92
C PHE A 266 -2.01 8.35 -1.04
N LEU A 267 -2.28 9.64 -1.26
CA LEU A 267 -1.23 10.63 -1.43
C LEU A 267 -0.45 10.89 -0.12
N PHE A 268 -1.16 10.93 1.02
CA PHE A 268 -0.51 11.02 2.32
C PHE A 268 0.35 9.78 2.60
N ALA A 269 -0.13 8.58 2.25
CA ALA A 269 0.67 7.36 2.41
C ALA A 269 1.96 7.35 1.58
N LEU A 270 1.97 8.03 0.42
CA LEU A 270 3.17 8.25 -0.40
C LEU A 270 4.01 9.46 0.05
N THR A 271 3.61 10.16 1.11
CA THR A 271 4.34 11.32 1.62
C THR A 271 5.43 10.86 2.59
N PRO A 272 6.72 11.07 2.28
CA PRO A 272 7.81 10.67 3.15
C PRO A 272 7.70 11.36 4.50
N ILE A 273 8.06 10.61 5.55
CA ILE A 273 8.17 11.16 6.89
C ILE A 273 9.40 12.08 6.91
N PRO A 274 9.22 13.37 7.28
CA PRO A 274 10.33 14.31 7.34
C PRO A 274 11.38 13.94 8.39
N MET A 275 12.62 14.31 8.14
CA MET A 275 13.66 14.36 9.17
C MET A 275 13.24 15.30 10.31
N GLY A 276 13.54 14.90 11.55
CA GLY A 276 13.19 15.65 12.76
C GLY A 276 11.83 15.31 13.37
N ILE A 277 11.08 14.37 12.79
CA ILE A 277 9.93 13.73 13.45
C ILE A 277 10.46 12.58 14.33
N SER A 278 10.14 12.61 15.63
CA SER A 278 10.52 11.53 16.56
C SER A 278 9.70 10.26 16.33
N GLU A 279 10.18 9.13 16.81
CA GLU A 279 9.45 7.85 16.73
C GLU A 279 8.16 7.89 17.54
N ASP A 280 8.15 8.53 18.70
CA ASP A 280 6.94 8.74 19.50
C ASP A 280 5.90 9.57 18.72
N GLU A 281 6.33 10.68 18.09
CA GLU A 281 5.43 11.47 17.25
C GLU A 281 4.88 10.63 16.10
N GLU A 282 5.71 9.78 15.48
CA GLU A 282 5.30 8.86 14.41
C GLU A 282 4.28 7.80 14.89
N ALA A 283 4.40 7.32 16.12
CA ALA A 283 3.46 6.36 16.72
C ALA A 283 2.11 6.99 17.11
N ASP A 284 2.10 8.26 17.55
CA ASP A 284 0.92 8.95 18.12
C ASP A 284 -0.17 9.37 17.11
N GLY A 285 -0.16 8.85 15.88
CA GLY A 285 -1.09 9.28 14.85
C GLY A 285 -1.33 8.27 13.73
N VAL A 286 -2.12 8.68 12.74
CA VAL A 286 -2.48 7.79 11.62
C VAL A 286 -1.25 7.51 10.76
N SER A 287 -0.88 6.22 10.64
CA SER A 287 0.22 5.78 9.79
C SER A 287 -0.19 5.73 8.31
N GLY A 288 0.80 5.79 7.41
CA GLY A 288 0.56 5.65 5.97
C GLY A 288 -0.13 4.33 5.60
N GLN A 289 0.17 3.23 6.30
CA GLN A 289 -0.48 1.94 6.07
C GLN A 289 -1.97 1.96 6.41
N VAL A 290 -2.33 2.58 7.53
CA VAL A 290 -3.75 2.78 7.89
C VAL A 290 -4.46 3.63 6.84
N CYS A 291 -3.79 4.65 6.30
CA CYS A 291 -4.34 5.44 5.19
C CYS A 291 -4.60 4.59 3.95
N ILE A 292 -3.67 3.73 3.53
CA ILE A 292 -3.85 2.82 2.38
C ILE A 292 -5.07 1.92 2.63
N HIS A 293 -5.14 1.25 3.79
CA HIS A 293 -6.24 0.34 4.10
C HIS A 293 -7.60 1.05 4.12
N ALA A 294 -7.67 2.22 4.75
CA ALA A 294 -8.88 3.04 4.78
C ALA A 294 -9.29 3.48 3.36
N ALA A 295 -8.33 3.84 2.49
CA ALA A 295 -8.60 4.20 1.11
C ALA A 295 -9.16 3.02 0.30
N MET A 296 -8.60 1.82 0.45
CA MET A 296 -9.12 0.59 -0.18
C MET A 296 -10.56 0.30 0.24
N GLN A 297 -10.83 0.37 1.54
CA GLN A 297 -12.18 0.17 2.08
C GLN A 297 -13.15 1.23 1.56
N MET A 298 -12.72 2.49 1.43
CA MET A 298 -13.54 3.54 0.84
C MET A 298 -13.93 3.22 -0.59
N VAL A 299 -13.00 2.76 -1.43
CA VAL A 299 -13.30 2.41 -2.84
C VAL A 299 -14.30 1.28 -2.93
N GLN A 300 -14.11 0.22 -2.14
CA GLN A 300 -15.07 -0.89 -2.07
C GLN A 300 -16.45 -0.39 -1.64
N THR A 301 -16.50 0.47 -0.62
CA THR A 301 -17.76 1.01 -0.10
C THR A 301 -18.44 1.92 -1.13
N LEU A 302 -17.70 2.83 -1.77
CA LEU A 302 -18.21 3.76 -2.77
C LEU A 302 -18.79 3.00 -3.98
N ARG A 303 -18.09 1.97 -4.46
CA ARG A 303 -18.56 1.12 -5.56
C ARG A 303 -19.72 0.19 -5.15
N ALA A 304 -19.74 -0.30 -3.92
CA ALA A 304 -20.80 -1.19 -3.41
C ALA A 304 -22.12 -0.47 -3.09
N ARG A 305 -22.08 0.84 -2.80
CA ARG A 305 -23.26 1.67 -2.49
C ARG A 305 -24.33 1.66 -3.58
N HIS A 306 -24.03 1.15 -4.77
CA HIS A 306 -25.01 0.98 -5.83
C HIS A 306 -25.95 -0.22 -5.70
N ARG A 307 -25.79 -1.13 -4.71
CA ARG A 307 -26.51 -2.42 -4.77
C ARG A 307 -27.14 -2.99 -3.49
N ASN A 308 -26.74 -2.63 -2.26
CA ASN A 308 -27.24 -3.31 -1.04
C ASN A 308 -27.34 -2.43 0.22
N LEU A 309 -28.24 -2.82 1.15
CA LEU A 309 -28.32 -2.32 2.52
C LEU A 309 -27.01 -2.60 3.27
N GLN A 310 -26.49 -1.59 3.98
CA GLN A 310 -25.26 -1.73 4.77
C GLN A 310 -25.56 -1.60 6.26
N PHE A 311 -25.09 -2.57 7.04
CA PHE A 311 -25.26 -2.61 8.49
C PHE A 311 -23.91 -2.38 9.16
N SER A 312 -23.87 -1.47 10.12
CA SER A 312 -22.78 -1.27 11.07
C SER A 312 -23.35 -1.29 12.48
N GLY A 313 -22.57 -1.70 13.48
CA GLY A 313 -22.98 -1.73 14.88
C GLY A 313 -23.50 -0.38 15.40
N SER A 314 -23.14 0.72 14.74
CA SER A 314 -23.61 2.07 15.08
C SER A 314 -24.67 2.65 14.13
N LYS A 315 -24.87 2.10 12.92
CA LYS A 315 -25.74 2.70 11.87
C LYS A 315 -26.24 1.65 10.86
N VAL A 316 -27.49 1.79 10.43
CA VAL A 316 -28.04 1.11 9.24
C VAL A 316 -28.14 2.13 8.12
N THR A 317 -27.39 1.93 7.05
CA THR A 317 -27.51 2.77 5.85
C THR A 317 -28.52 2.08 4.93
N PRO A 318 -29.70 2.70 4.67
CA PRO A 318 -30.66 2.14 3.74
C PRO A 318 -29.99 1.92 2.38
N SER A 319 -30.33 0.83 1.68
CA SER A 319 -30.02 0.76 0.25
C SER A 319 -30.64 2.01 -0.37
N SER A 320 -29.84 2.84 -1.05
CA SER A 320 -30.42 3.91 -1.86
C SER A 320 -31.45 3.24 -2.76
N SER A 321 -32.73 3.53 -2.53
CA SER A 321 -33.79 3.14 -3.47
C SER A 321 -33.29 3.60 -4.81
N SER A 322 -33.15 2.65 -5.74
CA SER A 322 -32.77 2.93 -7.12
C SER A 322 -33.46 4.22 -7.56
N ILE A 323 -32.70 5.32 -7.66
CA ILE A 323 -33.10 6.35 -8.60
C ILE A 323 -33.14 5.56 -9.90
N PRO A 324 -34.31 5.37 -10.52
CA PRO A 324 -34.36 4.68 -11.79
C PRO A 324 -33.35 5.41 -12.66
N MET A 325 -32.35 4.69 -13.19
CA MET A 325 -31.49 5.22 -14.24
C MET A 325 -32.45 5.77 -15.29
N SER A 326 -32.57 7.10 -15.33
CA SER A 326 -33.43 7.78 -16.27
C SER A 326 -32.94 7.40 -17.65
N THR A 327 -33.74 6.66 -18.41
CA THR A 327 -33.42 6.24 -19.78
C THR A 327 -33.62 7.38 -20.79
N THR A 328 -33.35 8.62 -20.39
CA THR A 328 -33.38 9.82 -21.25
C THR A 328 -32.04 10.57 -21.18
N PRO A 329 -31.66 11.30 -22.25
CA PRO A 329 -30.26 11.49 -22.63
C PRO A 329 -29.51 12.52 -21.77
N GLU A 330 -29.04 12.09 -20.59
CA GLU A 330 -27.90 12.67 -19.85
C GLU A 330 -26.69 11.70 -19.92
N SER A 331 -26.46 11.12 -21.10
CA SER A 331 -25.49 10.03 -21.32
C SER A 331 -24.03 10.46 -21.11
N ALA A 332 -23.71 11.74 -21.32
CA ALA A 332 -22.35 12.26 -21.15
C ALA A 332 -21.91 12.32 -19.67
N ASP A 333 -22.77 12.81 -18.78
CA ASP A 333 -22.45 12.95 -17.36
C ASP A 333 -22.38 11.59 -16.65
N THR A 334 -23.29 10.67 -16.99
CA THR A 334 -23.28 9.30 -16.46
C THR A 334 -22.04 8.52 -16.93
N SER A 335 -21.68 8.63 -18.21
CA SER A 335 -20.47 8.01 -18.76
C SER A 335 -19.21 8.58 -18.11
N SER A 336 -19.14 9.91 -17.94
CA SER A 336 -17.99 10.57 -17.29
C SER A 336 -17.80 10.12 -15.84
N PHE A 337 -18.90 9.92 -15.08
CA PHE A 337 -18.86 9.43 -13.71
C PHE A 337 -18.39 7.97 -13.64
N ILE A 338 -18.93 7.09 -14.49
CA ILE A 338 -18.51 5.68 -14.55
C ILE A 338 -17.02 5.57 -14.87
N ASN A 339 -16.54 6.39 -15.81
CA ASN A 339 -15.14 6.41 -16.18
C ASN A 339 -14.25 6.92 -15.05
N ALA A 340 -14.68 7.96 -14.34
CA ALA A 340 -13.98 8.44 -13.14
C ALA A 340 -13.94 7.36 -12.05
N GLU A 341 -15.05 6.65 -11.79
CA GLU A 341 -15.09 5.55 -10.82
C GLU A 341 -14.20 4.36 -11.24
N ASN A 342 -14.11 4.06 -12.53
CA ASN A 342 -13.21 3.04 -13.06
C ASN A 342 -11.74 3.44 -12.92
N ILE A 343 -11.40 4.71 -13.17
CA ILE A 343 -10.07 5.26 -12.89
C ILE A 343 -9.74 5.15 -11.40
N ALA A 344 -10.69 5.53 -10.52
CA ALA A 344 -10.51 5.44 -9.07
C ALA A 344 -10.22 4.01 -8.61
N TYR A 345 -10.92 3.04 -9.19
CA TYR A 345 -10.70 1.63 -8.90
C TYR A 345 -9.37 1.11 -9.43
N TRP A 346 -9.00 1.50 -10.65
CA TRP A 346 -7.70 1.14 -11.21
C TRP A 346 -6.53 1.73 -10.42
N ALA A 347 -6.67 2.98 -9.94
CA ALA A 347 -5.74 3.59 -9.00
C ALA A 347 -5.62 2.73 -7.73
N ALA A 348 -6.75 2.34 -7.14
CA ALA A 348 -6.76 1.52 -5.94
C ALA A 348 -6.11 0.14 -6.17
N ILE A 349 -6.37 -0.53 -7.29
CA ILE A 349 -5.68 -1.77 -7.67
C ILE A 349 -4.17 -1.57 -7.84
N THR A 350 -3.76 -0.41 -8.38
CA THR A 350 -2.34 -0.03 -8.51
C THR A 350 -1.67 0.08 -7.15
N PHE A 351 -2.30 0.77 -6.20
CA PHE A 351 -1.81 0.88 -4.82
C PHE A 351 -1.80 -0.47 -4.09
N ASP A 352 -2.85 -1.29 -4.26
CA ASP A 352 -2.98 -2.60 -3.61
C ASP A 352 -1.89 -3.57 -4.07
N THR A 353 -1.66 -3.59 -5.38
CA THR A 353 -0.62 -4.43 -6.00
C THR A 353 0.77 -3.94 -5.62
N SER A 354 1.00 -2.62 -5.64
CA SER A 354 2.27 -2.03 -5.22
C SER A 354 2.59 -2.37 -3.77
N ALA A 355 1.64 -2.19 -2.84
CA ALA A 355 1.83 -2.53 -1.42
C ALA A 355 2.07 -4.04 -1.24
N SER A 356 1.33 -4.90 -1.94
CA SER A 356 1.52 -6.35 -1.86
C SER A 356 2.92 -6.77 -2.31
N LEU A 357 3.45 -6.14 -3.37
CA LEU A 357 4.80 -6.38 -3.84
C LEU A 357 5.83 -5.82 -2.85
N THR A 358 5.75 -4.54 -2.48
CA THR A 358 6.83 -3.83 -1.76
C THR A 358 6.85 -4.07 -0.27
N LEU A 359 5.70 -4.28 0.35
CA LEU A 359 5.57 -4.47 1.80
C LEU A 359 5.28 -5.93 2.19
N ASN A 360 5.23 -6.81 1.19
CA ASN A 360 4.92 -8.23 1.38
C ASN A 360 3.60 -8.44 2.14
N CYS A 361 2.61 -7.56 1.94
CA CYS A 361 1.27 -7.71 2.51
C CYS A 361 0.39 -8.55 1.57
N ARG A 362 -0.75 -9.03 2.07
CA ARG A 362 -1.77 -9.64 1.21
C ARG A 362 -2.57 -8.53 0.51
N PRO A 363 -2.97 -8.75 -0.76
CA PRO A 363 -3.85 -7.80 -1.44
C PRO A 363 -5.22 -7.73 -0.76
N LEU A 364 -5.78 -6.52 -0.69
CA LEU A 364 -7.08 -6.23 -0.06
C LEU A 364 -8.21 -6.13 -1.09
N LEU A 365 -7.91 -5.72 -2.32
CA LEU A 365 -8.89 -5.53 -3.39
C LEU A 365 -8.90 -6.67 -4.40
N SER A 366 -7.72 -7.22 -4.68
CA SER A 366 -7.56 -8.34 -5.61
C SER A 366 -7.27 -9.64 -4.87
N SER A 367 -7.71 -10.75 -5.41
CA SER A 367 -7.38 -12.10 -4.93
C SER A 367 -5.87 -12.34 -5.06
N GLY A 368 -5.27 -12.98 -4.07
CA GLY A 368 -3.85 -13.32 -4.02
C GLY A 368 -3.45 -14.43 -5.00
N LEU A 369 -2.66 -15.39 -4.51
CA LEU A 369 -2.17 -16.53 -5.30
C LEU A 369 -3.32 -17.29 -5.99
N PHE A 370 -4.42 -17.49 -5.26
CA PHE A 370 -5.59 -18.20 -5.77
C PHE A 370 -6.69 -17.22 -6.19
N GLY A 371 -7.18 -17.38 -7.41
CA GLY A 371 -8.38 -16.68 -7.90
C GLY A 371 -8.11 -15.45 -8.78
N PHE A 372 -6.91 -14.86 -8.74
CA PHE A 372 -6.60 -13.67 -9.55
C PHE A 372 -6.86 -13.87 -11.05
N GLU A 373 -6.59 -15.08 -11.58
CA GLU A 373 -6.82 -15.41 -12.99
C GLU A 373 -8.29 -15.30 -13.41
N SER A 374 -9.21 -15.49 -12.46
CA SER A 374 -10.64 -15.43 -12.70
C SER A 374 -11.18 -14.00 -12.67
N GLU A 375 -10.43 -13.05 -12.10
CA GLU A 375 -10.86 -11.67 -11.92
C GLU A 375 -10.93 -10.91 -13.24
N PHE A 376 -11.98 -10.10 -13.35
CA PHE A 376 -12.25 -9.32 -14.54
C PHE A 376 -11.14 -8.30 -14.84
N THR A 377 -10.57 -7.65 -13.81
CA THR A 377 -9.49 -6.67 -13.96
C THR A 377 -8.29 -7.26 -14.71
N TRP A 378 -7.79 -8.41 -14.27
CA TRP A 378 -6.59 -9.03 -14.84
C TRP A 378 -6.86 -9.66 -16.21
N LYS A 379 -8.09 -10.14 -16.45
CA LYS A 379 -8.54 -10.53 -17.79
C LYS A 379 -8.53 -9.34 -18.76
N LEU A 380 -9.02 -8.18 -18.33
CA LEU A 380 -9.00 -6.98 -19.17
C LEU A 380 -7.57 -6.53 -19.50
N VAL A 381 -6.64 -6.58 -18.55
CA VAL A 381 -5.23 -6.25 -18.82
C VAL A 381 -4.65 -7.13 -19.94
N ARG A 382 -4.93 -8.44 -19.93
CA ARG A 382 -4.54 -9.35 -21.02
C ARG A 382 -5.24 -9.02 -22.34
N THR A 383 -6.52 -8.66 -22.31
CA THR A 383 -7.23 -8.19 -23.52
C THR A 383 -6.58 -6.93 -24.09
N CYS A 384 -6.18 -5.97 -23.24
CA CYS A 384 -5.52 -4.74 -23.68
C CYS A 384 -4.18 -5.05 -24.37
N LEU A 385 -3.40 -6.02 -23.87
CA LEU A 385 -2.19 -6.49 -24.54
C LEU A 385 -2.48 -7.00 -25.95
N ASN A 386 -3.53 -7.81 -26.12
CA ASN A 386 -3.92 -8.33 -27.43
C ASN A 386 -4.33 -7.20 -28.39
N VAL A 387 -5.11 -6.22 -27.92
CA VAL A 387 -5.50 -5.07 -28.73
C VAL A 387 -4.29 -4.23 -29.13
N PHE A 388 -3.35 -4.02 -28.19
CA PHE A 388 -2.10 -3.33 -28.48
C PHE A 388 -1.29 -4.08 -29.56
N ASN A 389 -1.13 -5.40 -29.42
CA ASN A 389 -0.42 -6.23 -30.40
C ASN A 389 -1.03 -6.15 -31.80
N GLU A 390 -2.36 -6.18 -31.94
CA GLU A 390 -3.00 -6.02 -33.24
C GLU A 390 -2.79 -4.61 -33.81
N SER A 391 -2.87 -3.58 -32.97
CA SER A 391 -2.69 -2.19 -33.38
C SER A 391 -1.25 -1.89 -33.81
N SER A 392 -0.26 -2.47 -33.11
CA SER A 392 1.15 -2.21 -33.32
C SER A 392 1.75 -2.90 -34.54
N LYS A 393 1.12 -3.95 -35.07
CA LYS A 393 1.52 -4.58 -36.35
C LYS A 393 1.62 -3.59 -37.50
N SER A 394 0.70 -2.62 -37.54
CA SER A 394 0.69 -1.56 -38.56
C SER A 394 1.88 -0.60 -38.44
N TRP A 395 2.47 -0.46 -37.26
CA TRP A 395 3.60 0.43 -37.00
C TRP A 395 4.92 -0.18 -37.47
N CYS A 396 5.04 -1.50 -37.42
CA CYS A 396 6.22 -2.24 -37.87
C CYS A 396 6.33 -2.32 -39.41
N GLN A 397 5.26 -2.04 -40.16
CA GLN A 397 5.21 -2.18 -41.63
C GLN A 397 5.50 -0.89 -42.40
N GLY A 398 5.61 0.25 -41.71
CA GLY A 398 5.99 1.53 -42.30
C GLY A 398 7.19 2.16 -41.59
N SER A 399 7.80 3.19 -42.20
CA SER A 399 8.75 4.09 -41.53
C SER A 399 8.04 4.99 -40.51
N ALA A 400 7.18 4.43 -39.66
CA ALA A 400 6.37 5.20 -38.74
C ALA A 400 7.29 5.91 -37.73
N GLU A 401 7.33 7.24 -37.81
CA GLU A 401 8.17 8.06 -36.94
C GLU A 401 7.75 7.88 -35.48
N MET A 402 8.71 7.66 -34.57
CA MET A 402 8.43 7.57 -33.14
C MET A 402 8.20 8.98 -32.57
N THR A 403 6.95 9.47 -32.59
CA THR A 403 6.57 10.78 -32.03
C THR A 403 6.38 10.73 -30.52
N ASP A 404 6.24 11.90 -29.89
CA ASP A 404 6.00 12.00 -28.44
C ASP A 404 4.65 11.36 -28.04
N GLU A 405 3.61 11.55 -28.84
CA GLU A 405 2.29 10.94 -28.61
C GLU A 405 2.36 9.42 -28.69
N ARG A 406 3.08 8.90 -29.71
CA ARG A 406 3.27 7.46 -29.89
C ARG A 406 4.07 6.86 -28.74
N ALA A 407 5.16 7.52 -28.34
CA ALA A 407 5.96 7.10 -27.20
C ALA A 407 5.11 7.04 -25.92
N ASN A 408 4.29 8.05 -25.66
CA ASN A 408 3.40 8.08 -24.50
C ASN A 408 2.32 6.97 -24.54
N GLU A 409 1.76 6.65 -25.71
CA GLU A 409 0.85 5.52 -25.89
C GLU A 409 1.53 4.18 -25.54
N ILE A 410 2.74 3.94 -26.07
CA ILE A 410 3.52 2.72 -25.81
C ILE A 410 3.87 2.63 -24.33
N ILE A 411 4.39 3.70 -23.73
CA ILE A 411 4.80 3.74 -22.32
C ILE A 411 3.60 3.48 -21.40
N ALA A 412 2.44 4.06 -21.70
CA ALA A 412 1.22 3.84 -20.91
C ALA A 412 0.70 2.39 -21.04
N ALA A 413 0.68 1.83 -22.25
CA ALA A 413 0.28 0.43 -22.45
C ALA A 413 1.22 -0.54 -21.72
N ALA A 414 2.53 -0.30 -21.81
CA ALA A 414 3.55 -1.04 -21.09
C ALA A 414 3.41 -0.89 -19.57
N ALA A 415 2.99 0.29 -19.05
CA ALA A 415 2.75 0.50 -17.63
C ALA A 415 1.58 -0.33 -17.08
N CYS A 416 0.54 -0.56 -17.89
CA CYS A 416 -0.55 -1.47 -17.57
C CYS A 416 -0.04 -2.91 -17.40
N TRP A 417 0.75 -3.39 -18.35
CA TRP A 417 1.34 -4.73 -18.29
C TRP A 417 2.35 -4.88 -17.15
N LYS A 418 3.16 -3.84 -16.89
CA LYS A 418 4.04 -3.80 -15.71
C LYS A 418 3.28 -4.05 -14.42
N LEU A 419 2.05 -3.54 -14.27
CA LEU A 419 1.24 -3.82 -13.08
C LEU A 419 0.81 -5.30 -13.00
N MET A 420 0.54 -5.96 -14.13
CA MET A 420 0.35 -7.42 -14.16
C MET A 420 1.61 -8.14 -13.68
N GLY A 421 2.79 -7.75 -14.17
CA GLY A 421 4.06 -8.31 -13.71
C GLY A 421 4.25 -8.18 -12.20
N TRP A 422 3.91 -7.01 -11.64
CA TRP A 422 3.94 -6.77 -10.20
C TRP A 422 2.94 -7.65 -9.44
N LYS A 423 1.74 -7.85 -9.99
CA LYS A 423 0.74 -8.74 -9.40
C LYS A 423 1.24 -10.18 -9.32
N LEU A 424 1.86 -10.67 -10.40
CA LEU A 424 2.38 -12.03 -10.47
C LEU A 424 3.58 -12.20 -9.52
N ALA A 425 4.47 -11.22 -9.44
CA ALA A 425 5.55 -11.19 -8.48
C ALA A 425 5.03 -11.21 -7.03
N ALA A 426 4.02 -10.39 -6.70
CA ALA A 426 3.39 -10.39 -5.37
C ALA A 426 2.76 -11.75 -5.03
N ASN A 427 2.10 -12.40 -6.00
CA ASN A 427 1.53 -13.74 -5.81
C ASN A 427 2.61 -14.81 -5.57
N PHE A 428 3.77 -14.70 -6.23
CA PHE A 428 4.92 -15.56 -5.96
C PHE A 428 5.48 -15.34 -4.56
N LYS A 429 5.60 -14.07 -4.11
CA LYS A 429 6.00 -13.75 -2.73
C LYS A 429 5.03 -14.35 -1.71
N GLU A 430 3.72 -14.26 -1.97
CA GLU A 430 2.69 -14.91 -1.16
C GLU A 430 2.87 -16.44 -1.13
N ALA A 431 3.15 -17.07 -2.28
CA ALA A 431 3.39 -18.51 -2.37
C ALA A 431 4.53 -18.99 -1.45
N LEU A 432 5.65 -18.26 -1.45
CA LEU A 432 6.80 -18.54 -0.59
C LEU A 432 6.52 -18.24 0.89
N ARG A 433 6.02 -17.03 1.18
CA ARG A 433 5.75 -16.57 2.56
C ARG A 433 4.78 -17.49 3.30
N ASP A 434 3.73 -17.94 2.62
CA ASP A 434 2.67 -18.75 3.23
C ASP A 434 2.98 -20.26 3.20
N GLY A 435 4.14 -20.66 2.65
CA GLY A 435 4.63 -22.03 2.65
C GLY A 435 3.80 -22.99 1.78
N HIS A 436 3.35 -22.52 0.61
CA HIS A 436 2.54 -23.33 -0.31
C HIS A 436 3.31 -24.51 -0.92
N ASP A 437 2.58 -25.48 -1.44
CA ASP A 437 3.16 -26.68 -2.07
C ASP A 437 4.05 -26.32 -3.26
N GLU A 438 5.06 -27.16 -3.52
CA GLU A 438 6.07 -26.92 -4.57
C GLU A 438 5.45 -26.69 -5.96
N SER A 439 4.32 -27.35 -6.26
CA SER A 439 3.60 -27.14 -7.51
C SER A 439 3.07 -25.71 -7.65
N GLU A 440 2.57 -25.11 -6.57
CA GLU A 440 2.04 -23.75 -6.58
C GLU A 440 3.17 -22.72 -6.63
N VAL A 441 4.27 -22.97 -5.92
CA VAL A 441 5.48 -22.12 -5.99
C VAL A 441 6.05 -22.10 -7.41
N ARG A 442 6.26 -23.27 -8.01
CA ARG A 442 6.77 -23.40 -9.39
C ARG A 442 5.81 -22.79 -10.41
N LYS A 443 4.50 -22.94 -10.21
CA LYS A 443 3.47 -22.31 -11.04
C LYS A 443 3.49 -20.78 -10.92
N ALA A 444 3.60 -20.24 -9.72
CA ALA A 444 3.69 -18.80 -9.52
C ALA A 444 4.97 -18.22 -10.14
N LEU A 445 6.10 -18.91 -10.01
CA LEU A 445 7.37 -18.53 -10.64
C LEU A 445 7.28 -18.55 -12.17
N SER A 446 6.64 -19.57 -12.76
CA SER A 446 6.47 -19.64 -14.21
C SER A 446 5.60 -18.50 -14.73
N TYR A 447 4.59 -18.05 -13.96
CA TYR A 447 3.84 -16.85 -14.31
C TYR A 447 4.70 -15.59 -14.31
N VAL A 448 5.59 -15.41 -13.33
CA VAL A 448 6.54 -14.29 -13.31
C VAL A 448 7.45 -14.34 -14.54
N SER A 449 8.08 -15.48 -14.80
CA SER A 449 8.99 -15.67 -15.94
C SER A 449 8.29 -15.41 -17.29
N ASN A 450 7.09 -15.95 -17.47
CA ASN A 450 6.30 -15.76 -18.70
C ASN A 450 5.85 -14.30 -18.87
N SER A 451 5.41 -13.64 -17.80
CA SER A 451 4.97 -12.25 -17.88
C SER A 451 6.09 -11.29 -18.27
N TRP A 452 7.32 -11.56 -17.80
CA TRP A 452 8.51 -10.83 -18.23
C TRP A 452 8.82 -11.07 -19.72
N LYS A 453 8.82 -12.34 -20.17
CA LYS A 453 9.02 -12.66 -21.60
C LYS A 453 7.97 -12.00 -22.49
N GLU A 454 6.71 -11.96 -22.05
CA GLU A 454 5.63 -11.26 -22.77
C GLU A 454 5.86 -9.74 -22.78
N PHE A 455 6.34 -9.14 -21.68
CA PHE A 455 6.69 -7.72 -21.66
C PHE A 455 7.80 -7.41 -22.68
N ASP A 456 8.88 -8.19 -22.67
CA ASP A 456 10.01 -7.96 -23.57
C ASP A 456 9.64 -8.20 -25.02
N ALA A 457 8.93 -9.30 -25.33
CA ALA A 457 8.51 -9.59 -26.69
C ALA A 457 7.56 -8.52 -27.26
N THR A 458 6.66 -7.96 -26.43
CA THR A 458 5.67 -6.99 -26.90
C THR A 458 6.17 -5.55 -26.87
N PHE A 459 6.83 -5.10 -25.80
CA PHE A 459 7.09 -3.69 -25.58
C PHE A 459 8.56 -3.30 -25.79
N ARG A 460 9.53 -4.19 -25.54
CA ARG A 460 10.96 -3.83 -25.59
C ARG A 460 11.39 -3.24 -26.94
N PRO A 461 11.02 -3.80 -28.11
CA PRO A 461 11.39 -3.21 -29.40
C PRO A 461 10.96 -1.75 -29.53
N PHE A 462 9.75 -1.43 -29.09
CA PHE A 462 9.21 -0.07 -29.15
C PHE A 462 9.84 0.86 -28.11
N LEU A 463 10.13 0.36 -26.91
CA LEU A 463 10.80 1.13 -25.86
C LEU A 463 12.26 1.45 -26.22
N ASP A 464 12.94 0.57 -26.94
CA ASP A 464 14.28 0.80 -27.47
C ASP A 464 14.26 1.86 -28.58
N GLU A 465 13.24 1.88 -29.45
CA GLU A 465 13.05 2.97 -30.42
C GLU A 465 12.75 4.32 -29.73
N CYS A 466 11.97 4.31 -28.65
CA CYS A 466 11.79 5.51 -27.82
C CYS A 466 13.15 6.00 -27.27
N TYR A 467 13.99 5.07 -26.80
CA TYR A 467 15.32 5.38 -26.29
C TYR A 467 16.26 5.96 -27.36
N LYS A 468 16.26 5.40 -28.57
CA LYS A 468 17.04 5.93 -29.71
C LYS A 468 16.66 7.37 -30.05
N ARG A 469 15.37 7.73 -29.92
CA ARG A 469 14.87 9.09 -30.17
C ARG A 469 14.79 9.97 -28.92
N MET A 470 15.36 9.56 -27.79
CA MET A 470 15.12 10.22 -26.51
C MET A 470 15.41 11.73 -26.51
N GLN A 471 16.40 12.19 -27.27
CA GLN A 471 16.72 13.62 -27.37
C GLN A 471 15.58 14.47 -27.97
N PHE A 472 14.72 13.87 -28.78
CA PHE A 472 13.57 14.52 -29.43
C PHE A 472 12.27 14.38 -28.66
N LEU A 473 12.24 13.57 -27.60
CA LEU A 473 11.05 13.38 -26.76
C LEU A 473 10.96 14.47 -25.69
N ALA A 474 9.72 14.83 -25.32
CA ALA A 474 9.45 15.82 -24.28
C ALA A 474 9.94 15.34 -22.91
N GLN A 475 10.35 16.26 -22.03
CA GLN A 475 10.87 15.92 -20.69
C GLN A 475 9.90 15.06 -19.86
N GLN A 476 8.59 15.24 -20.04
CA GLN A 476 7.56 14.44 -19.38
C GLN A 476 7.56 12.99 -19.87
N THR A 477 7.73 12.79 -21.18
CA THR A 477 7.88 11.46 -21.80
C THR A 477 9.14 10.78 -21.31
N LYS A 478 10.26 11.52 -21.17
CA LYS A 478 11.50 10.99 -20.56
C LYS A 478 11.27 10.50 -19.13
N LEU A 479 10.56 11.29 -18.31
CA LEU A 479 10.22 10.93 -16.93
C LEU A 479 9.32 9.67 -16.86
N ARG A 480 8.31 9.58 -17.74
CA ARG A 480 7.42 8.41 -17.82
C ARG A 480 8.17 7.15 -18.25
N TRP A 481 9.04 7.27 -19.27
CA TRP A 481 9.88 6.16 -19.73
C TRP A 481 10.83 5.69 -18.63
N PHE A 482 11.53 6.62 -17.97
CA PHE A 482 12.42 6.31 -16.85
C PHE A 482 11.69 5.54 -15.75
N SER A 483 10.53 6.05 -15.30
CA SER A 483 9.73 5.43 -14.25
C SER A 483 9.26 4.02 -14.66
N LEU A 484 8.83 3.84 -15.92
CA LEU A 484 8.43 2.54 -16.44
C LEU A 484 9.58 1.53 -16.40
N MET A 485 10.74 1.88 -16.98
CA MET A 485 11.88 0.96 -17.11
C MET A 485 12.43 0.53 -15.76
N LEU A 486 12.49 1.46 -14.79
CA LEU A 486 12.88 1.17 -13.42
C LEU A 486 11.87 0.22 -12.76
N HIS A 487 10.58 0.55 -12.83
CA HIS A 487 9.53 -0.21 -12.14
C HIS A 487 9.32 -1.62 -12.73
N SER A 488 9.40 -1.80 -14.05
CA SER A 488 9.19 -3.11 -14.68
C SER A 488 10.26 -4.13 -14.29
N HIS A 489 11.50 -3.69 -14.09
CA HIS A 489 12.61 -4.57 -13.74
C HIS A 489 12.83 -4.66 -12.22
N LEU A 490 12.38 -3.67 -11.44
CA LEU A 490 12.39 -3.75 -9.98
C LEU A 490 11.61 -4.97 -9.47
N SER A 491 10.49 -5.35 -10.09
CA SER A 491 9.75 -6.55 -9.64
C SER A 491 10.56 -7.84 -9.76
N ILE A 492 11.43 -7.96 -10.77
CA ILE A 492 12.33 -9.12 -10.91
C ILE A 492 13.38 -9.10 -9.81
N LEU A 493 14.03 -7.95 -9.55
CA LEU A 493 15.00 -7.84 -8.45
C LEU A 493 14.36 -8.20 -7.09
N MET A 494 13.11 -7.79 -6.85
CA MET A 494 12.39 -8.14 -5.62
C MET A 494 12.02 -9.62 -5.54
N VAL A 495 11.76 -10.28 -6.67
CA VAL A 495 11.55 -11.73 -6.72
C VAL A 495 12.85 -12.48 -6.38
N LEU A 496 13.98 -12.04 -6.91
CA LEU A 496 15.30 -12.60 -6.62
C LEU A 496 15.65 -12.47 -5.13
N ASP A 497 15.44 -11.29 -4.54
CA ASP A 497 15.63 -11.06 -3.11
C ASP A 497 14.70 -11.93 -2.27
N THR A 498 13.45 -12.12 -2.69
CA THR A 498 12.52 -13.03 -1.99
C THR A 498 13.01 -14.49 -2.05
N ILE A 499 13.58 -14.93 -3.17
CA ILE A 499 14.16 -16.28 -3.31
C ILE A 499 15.35 -16.46 -2.37
N GLU A 500 16.23 -15.47 -2.30
CA GLU A 500 17.39 -15.45 -1.40
C GLU A 500 16.96 -15.50 0.07
N VAL A 501 16.04 -14.62 0.47
CA VAL A 501 15.51 -14.56 1.85
C VAL A 501 14.78 -15.85 2.25
N ALA A 502 14.16 -16.55 1.30
CA ALA A 502 13.49 -17.82 1.54
C ALA A 502 14.44 -19.03 1.45
N ASP A 503 15.74 -18.82 1.17
CA ASP A 503 16.74 -19.87 0.92
C ASP A 503 16.33 -20.88 -0.18
N ARG A 504 15.60 -20.41 -1.20
CA ARG A 504 15.07 -21.24 -2.30
C ARG A 504 15.89 -21.13 -3.58
N TYR A 505 17.21 -21.22 -3.46
CA TYR A 505 18.16 -21.05 -4.58
C TYR A 505 17.92 -22.00 -5.77
N ASP A 506 17.21 -23.11 -5.56
CA ASP A 506 16.75 -24.04 -6.61
C ASP A 506 15.83 -23.40 -7.65
N LEU A 507 15.24 -22.24 -7.34
CA LEU A 507 14.37 -21.47 -8.22
C LEU A 507 15.13 -20.47 -9.10
N LEU A 508 16.39 -20.15 -8.78
CA LEU A 508 17.15 -19.11 -9.50
C LEU A 508 17.47 -19.49 -10.95
N ALA A 509 17.60 -20.79 -11.23
CA ALA A 509 17.89 -21.28 -12.58
C ALA A 509 16.84 -20.83 -13.60
N ASP A 510 15.57 -20.75 -13.19
CA ASP A 510 14.43 -20.37 -14.03
C ASP A 510 14.38 -18.86 -14.34
N LEU A 511 15.19 -18.05 -13.64
CA LEU A 511 15.23 -16.59 -13.73
C LEU A 511 16.60 -16.04 -14.16
N LYS A 512 17.55 -16.89 -14.57
CA LYS A 512 18.93 -16.44 -14.87
C LYS A 512 18.98 -15.30 -15.89
N ASP A 513 18.29 -15.44 -17.01
CA ASP A 513 18.30 -14.44 -18.08
C ASP A 513 17.57 -13.16 -17.65
N ALA A 514 16.43 -13.32 -16.98
CA ALA A 514 15.66 -12.20 -16.43
C ALA A 514 16.45 -11.42 -15.37
N SER A 515 17.27 -12.10 -14.56
CA SER A 515 18.13 -11.49 -13.55
C SER A 515 19.17 -10.58 -14.18
N ILE A 516 19.91 -11.07 -15.18
CA ILE A 516 20.95 -10.29 -15.86
C ILE A 516 20.32 -9.06 -16.53
N GLU A 517 19.19 -9.25 -17.22
CA GLU A 517 18.52 -8.14 -17.90
C GLU A 517 17.96 -7.12 -16.90
N ALA A 518 17.39 -7.57 -15.78
CA ALA A 518 16.88 -6.67 -14.75
C ALA A 518 17.99 -5.85 -14.07
N GLU A 519 19.12 -6.49 -13.73
CA GLU A 519 20.28 -5.81 -13.14
C GLU A 519 20.83 -4.75 -14.11
N ASN A 520 21.02 -5.11 -15.38
CA ASN A 520 21.48 -4.17 -16.42
C ASN A 520 20.50 -3.01 -16.63
N THR A 521 19.21 -3.33 -16.77
CA THR A 521 18.19 -2.32 -17.06
C THR A 521 17.98 -1.36 -15.89
N VAL A 522 17.96 -1.85 -14.65
CA VAL A 522 17.85 -0.98 -13.47
C VAL A 522 19.07 -0.07 -13.36
N MET A 523 20.29 -0.60 -13.54
CA MET A 523 21.50 0.21 -13.52
C MET A 523 21.48 1.31 -14.60
N ASN A 524 21.11 0.94 -15.83
CA ASN A 524 20.99 1.88 -16.95
C ASN A 524 19.88 2.91 -16.72
N ALA A 525 18.75 2.51 -16.13
CA ALA A 525 17.67 3.43 -15.79
C ALA A 525 18.10 4.45 -14.72
N LEU A 526 18.83 4.01 -13.69
CA LEU A 526 19.39 4.91 -12.67
C LEU A 526 20.37 5.91 -13.29
N ALA A 527 21.31 5.43 -14.11
CA ALA A 527 22.22 6.30 -14.86
C ALA A 527 21.43 7.26 -15.77
N PHE A 528 20.43 6.78 -16.49
CA PHE A 528 19.57 7.60 -17.34
C PHE A 528 18.89 8.72 -16.55
N GLY A 529 18.33 8.40 -15.37
CA GLY A 529 17.66 9.37 -14.50
C GLY A 529 18.58 10.43 -13.90
N LEU A 530 19.88 10.12 -13.76
CA LEU A 530 20.92 11.06 -13.33
C LEU A 530 21.37 12.00 -14.46
N HIS A 531 21.51 11.48 -15.69
CA HIS A 531 22.05 12.23 -16.83
C HIS A 531 20.99 13.04 -17.58
N ASN A 532 19.71 12.67 -17.49
CA ASN A 532 18.63 13.43 -18.08
C ASN A 532 18.04 14.40 -17.06
N THR A 533 17.69 15.59 -17.52
CA THR A 533 17.19 16.67 -16.66
C THR A 533 15.79 17.13 -17.04
N MET A 534 15.08 17.67 -16.07
CA MET A 534 13.80 18.35 -16.21
C MET A 534 13.94 19.81 -15.79
N THR A 535 13.34 20.69 -16.59
CA THR A 535 13.33 22.13 -16.35
C THR A 535 12.00 22.56 -15.74
N LEU A 536 12.05 23.11 -14.53
CA LEU A 536 10.91 23.66 -13.78
C LEU A 536 10.96 25.19 -13.83
N ARG A 537 9.81 25.84 -14.01
CA ARG A 537 9.71 27.31 -14.09
C ARG A 537 8.76 27.85 -13.04
N ARG A 538 9.25 28.76 -12.19
CA ARG A 538 8.48 29.43 -11.14
C ARG A 538 8.37 30.92 -11.46
N SER A 539 7.14 31.42 -11.56
CA SER A 539 6.87 32.85 -11.63
C SER A 539 6.93 33.45 -10.22
N ILE A 540 7.72 34.51 -10.04
CA ILE A 540 7.76 35.29 -8.80
C ILE A 540 7.26 36.70 -9.09
N ASP A 541 6.21 37.08 -8.38
CA ASP A 541 5.75 38.46 -8.31
C ASP A 541 6.80 39.27 -7.54
N SER A 542 7.55 40.13 -8.23
CA SER A 542 8.41 41.11 -7.58
C SER A 542 7.63 42.42 -7.44
N PRO A 543 7.53 43.03 -6.25
CA PRO A 543 7.09 44.40 -6.14
C PRO A 543 8.21 45.30 -6.67
N SER A 544 8.06 45.86 -7.88
CA SER A 544 8.94 46.95 -8.32
C SER A 544 8.66 48.19 -7.46
N PRO A 545 9.66 48.75 -6.76
CA PRO A 545 9.49 50.02 -6.07
C PRO A 545 9.52 51.14 -7.11
N GLY A 546 8.35 51.74 -7.33
CA GLY A 546 8.21 52.99 -8.07
C GLY A 546 8.24 52.85 -9.58
N LEU A 547 7.06 52.63 -10.19
CA LEU A 547 6.52 53.25 -11.42
C LEU A 547 5.42 52.32 -11.99
N SER A 548 4.23 52.89 -12.14
CA SER A 548 3.03 52.42 -12.88
C SER A 548 2.96 50.96 -13.39
N HIS A 549 2.04 50.20 -12.78
CA HIS A 549 1.15 49.16 -13.36
C HIS A 549 1.66 48.00 -14.23
N GLU A 550 2.95 47.82 -14.51
CA GLU A 550 3.43 46.60 -15.16
C GLU A 550 4.03 45.63 -14.13
N ARG A 551 3.25 44.61 -13.73
CA ARG A 551 3.77 43.42 -13.02
C ARG A 551 4.72 42.69 -13.95
N THR A 552 6.01 42.99 -13.92
CA THR A 552 7.02 42.20 -14.62
C THR A 552 7.26 40.91 -13.82
N ALA A 553 6.55 39.84 -14.16
CA ALA A 553 6.75 38.54 -13.54
C ALA A 553 8.17 38.03 -13.83
N ARG A 554 9.00 37.85 -12.79
CA ARG A 554 10.35 37.27 -12.95
C ARG A 554 10.24 35.75 -12.88
N ASN A 555 10.58 35.07 -13.97
CA ASN A 555 10.60 33.61 -14.01
C ASN A 555 11.95 33.08 -13.54
N ILE A 556 11.96 32.31 -12.45
CA ILE A 556 13.11 31.51 -12.02
C ILE A 556 13.01 30.13 -12.67
N THR A 557 14.12 29.65 -13.22
CA THR A 557 14.22 28.34 -13.85
C THR A 557 15.15 27.45 -13.05
N PHE A 558 14.73 26.21 -12.81
CA PHE A 558 15.50 25.18 -12.12
C PHE A 558 15.67 23.98 -13.04
N THR A 559 16.88 23.49 -13.19
CA THR A 559 17.18 22.28 -13.97
C THR A 559 17.71 21.22 -13.04
N VAL A 560 17.02 20.09 -12.96
CA VAL A 560 17.33 19.01 -12.02
C VAL A 560 17.29 17.65 -12.72
N PRO A 561 18.06 16.65 -12.26
CA PRO A 561 17.95 15.29 -12.79
C PRO A 561 16.54 14.73 -12.64
N LEU A 562 16.11 13.85 -13.54
CA LEU A 562 14.80 13.18 -13.46
C LEU A 562 14.63 12.44 -12.13
N LEU A 563 15.72 11.86 -11.62
CA LEU A 563 15.73 11.12 -10.35
C LEU A 563 15.32 12.02 -9.15
N ALA A 564 15.67 13.31 -9.18
CA ALA A 564 15.35 14.25 -8.10
C ALA A 564 13.85 14.61 -8.02
N ILE A 565 13.12 14.44 -9.13
CA ILE A 565 11.69 14.75 -9.23
C ILE A 565 10.81 13.49 -9.28
N ASP A 566 11.40 12.31 -9.10
CA ASP A 566 10.65 11.05 -9.14
C ASP A 566 9.59 11.01 -8.02
N PRO A 567 8.33 10.63 -8.33
CA PRO A 567 7.26 10.59 -7.34
C PRO A 567 7.34 9.42 -6.35
N TYR A 568 8.16 8.40 -6.61
CA TYR A 568 8.27 7.16 -5.85
C TYR A 568 9.72 6.92 -5.34
N PRO A 569 10.27 7.82 -4.49
CA PRO A 569 11.65 7.71 -4.03
C PRO A 569 11.98 6.38 -3.34
N HIS A 570 11.00 5.73 -2.72
CA HIS A 570 11.18 4.43 -2.07
C HIS A 570 11.42 3.29 -3.08
N HIS A 571 10.91 3.38 -4.30
CA HIS A 571 11.25 2.41 -5.36
C HIS A 571 12.71 2.58 -5.80
N ILE A 572 13.20 3.82 -5.90
CA ILE A 572 14.61 4.08 -6.22
C ILE A 572 15.52 3.57 -5.09
N VAL A 573 15.15 3.79 -3.82
CA VAL A 573 15.89 3.21 -2.68
C VAL A 573 15.94 1.69 -2.77
N ALA A 574 14.81 1.04 -3.04
CA ALA A 574 14.77 -0.42 -3.21
C ALA A 574 15.66 -0.89 -4.38
N SER A 575 15.59 -0.21 -5.53
CA SER A 575 16.47 -0.48 -6.67
C SER A 575 17.95 -0.35 -6.30
N VAL A 576 18.34 0.71 -5.59
CA VAL A 576 19.74 0.90 -5.16
C VAL A 576 20.19 -0.22 -4.22
N GLN A 577 19.38 -0.59 -3.23
CA GLN A 577 19.74 -1.64 -2.28
C GLN A 577 19.88 -3.00 -2.95
N LEU A 578 18.93 -3.36 -3.83
CA LEU A 578 18.96 -4.62 -4.57
C LEU A 578 20.11 -4.68 -5.58
N MET A 579 20.41 -3.56 -6.25
CA MET A 579 21.57 -3.47 -7.13
C MET A 579 22.89 -3.55 -6.36
N ARG A 580 23.00 -2.93 -5.18
CA ARG A 580 24.20 -3.04 -4.33
C ARG A 580 24.47 -4.51 -3.99
N LYS A 581 23.44 -5.26 -3.55
CA LYS A 581 23.56 -6.71 -3.31
C LYS A 581 24.07 -7.47 -4.54
N ALA A 582 23.53 -7.19 -5.73
CA ALA A 582 23.95 -7.83 -6.96
C ALA A 582 25.41 -7.50 -7.34
N ILE A 583 25.82 -6.24 -7.21
CA ILE A 583 27.18 -5.77 -7.48
C ILE A 583 28.17 -6.38 -6.49
N ASP A 584 27.85 -6.39 -5.20
CA ASP A 584 28.67 -7.01 -4.15
C ASP A 584 28.84 -8.51 -4.40
N ARG A 585 27.77 -9.20 -4.78
CA ARG A 585 27.79 -10.61 -5.19
C ARG A 585 28.75 -10.84 -6.36
N ASP A 586 28.65 -10.04 -7.41
CA ASP A 586 29.47 -10.24 -8.62
C ASP A 586 30.93 -9.81 -8.45
N TYR A 587 31.20 -8.83 -7.59
CA TYR A 587 32.54 -8.49 -7.15
C TYR A 587 33.18 -9.60 -6.29
N LYS A 588 32.45 -10.14 -5.30
CA LYS A 588 32.91 -11.30 -4.50
C LYS A 588 33.21 -12.52 -5.38
N ASN A 589 32.43 -12.70 -6.46
CA ASN A 589 32.63 -13.76 -7.45
C ASN A 589 33.66 -13.42 -8.54
N LYS A 590 34.39 -12.31 -8.42
CA LYS A 590 35.43 -11.86 -9.37
C LYS A 590 34.94 -11.69 -10.82
N LYS A 591 33.64 -11.42 -11.02
CA LYS A 591 33.08 -11.09 -12.34
C LYS A 591 33.25 -9.61 -12.70
N VAL A 592 33.42 -8.76 -11.69
CA VAL A 592 33.54 -7.30 -11.80
C VAL A 592 34.90 -6.87 -11.24
N THR A 593 35.60 -5.99 -11.95
CA THR A 593 36.89 -5.42 -11.51
C THR A 593 36.66 -4.36 -10.43
N GLN A 594 37.71 -4.02 -9.67
CA GLN A 594 37.63 -2.94 -8.65
C GLN A 594 37.15 -1.62 -9.25
N ASP A 595 37.74 -1.20 -10.37
CA ASP A 595 37.37 0.07 -11.02
C ASP A 595 35.89 0.10 -11.44
N LEU A 596 35.37 -1.02 -11.96
CA LEU A 596 33.97 -1.13 -12.33
C LEU A 596 33.07 -1.16 -11.09
N TYR A 597 33.47 -1.86 -10.03
CA TYR A 597 32.76 -1.86 -8.75
C TYR A 597 32.60 -0.45 -8.17
N ASP A 598 33.69 0.33 -8.15
CA ASP A 598 33.69 1.71 -7.65
C ASP A 598 32.83 2.63 -8.52
N SER A 599 32.89 2.47 -9.86
CA SER A 599 32.04 3.22 -10.78
C SER A 599 30.54 2.92 -10.62
N LEU A 600 30.19 1.64 -10.43
CA LEU A 600 28.80 1.24 -10.24
C LEU A 600 28.27 1.77 -8.90
N ASN A 601 29.04 1.65 -7.82
CA ASN A 601 28.68 2.18 -6.51
C ASN A 601 28.57 3.71 -6.49
N SER A 602 29.45 4.42 -7.20
CA SER A 602 29.36 5.87 -7.37
C SER A 602 28.04 6.29 -8.01
N THR A 603 27.54 5.52 -8.98
CA THR A 603 26.23 5.78 -9.58
C THR A 603 25.09 5.56 -8.59
N LEU A 604 25.14 4.48 -7.79
CA LEU A 604 24.16 4.19 -6.75
C LEU A 604 24.14 5.27 -5.65
N GLU A 605 25.31 5.72 -5.21
CA GLU A 605 25.45 6.79 -4.23
C GLU A 605 24.89 8.12 -4.78
N SER A 606 25.21 8.44 -6.04
CA SER A 606 24.70 9.62 -6.73
C SER A 606 23.17 9.58 -6.85
N ALA A 607 22.58 8.41 -7.13
CA ALA A 607 21.13 8.24 -7.12
C ALA A 607 20.53 8.60 -5.75
N LEU A 608 21.05 8.04 -4.65
CA LEU A 608 20.54 8.36 -3.31
C LEU A 608 20.72 9.84 -2.92
N LYS A 609 21.81 10.49 -3.38
CA LYS A 609 22.09 11.90 -3.11
C LYS A 609 21.06 12.85 -3.75
N HIS A 610 20.52 12.50 -4.90
CA HIS A 610 19.55 13.33 -5.62
C HIS A 610 18.10 13.15 -5.14
N LEU A 611 17.81 12.09 -4.39
CA LEU A 611 16.49 11.89 -3.79
C LEU A 611 16.17 12.99 -2.74
N PRO A 612 14.89 13.16 -2.34
CA PRO A 612 14.49 14.14 -1.33
C PRO A 612 15.19 13.96 0.02
N GLN A 613 16.23 14.76 0.28
CA GLN A 613 17.08 14.64 1.47
C GLN A 613 16.35 14.98 2.77
N SER A 614 15.17 15.57 2.71
CA SER A 614 14.31 15.79 3.87
C SER A 614 13.61 14.53 4.38
N SER A 615 13.69 13.39 3.68
CA SER A 615 13.05 12.14 4.08
C SER A 615 13.89 11.32 5.06
N LYS A 616 13.27 10.86 6.16
CA LYS A 616 13.89 9.95 7.15
C LYS A 616 14.38 8.64 6.52
N SER A 617 13.57 8.03 5.66
CA SER A 617 13.94 6.74 5.02
C SER A 617 15.09 6.87 4.02
N ILE A 618 15.21 8.02 3.33
CA ILE A 618 16.31 8.27 2.40
C ILE A 618 17.61 8.51 3.18
N GLN A 619 17.56 9.28 4.27
CA GLN A 619 18.74 9.46 5.13
C GLN A 619 19.22 8.13 5.72
N ALA A 620 18.30 7.31 6.22
CA ALA A 620 18.63 5.96 6.71
C ALA A 620 19.27 5.10 5.61
N ALA A 621 18.71 5.12 4.39
CA ALA A 621 19.28 4.39 3.26
C ALA A 621 20.68 4.87 2.88
N ARG A 622 20.95 6.19 2.94
CA ARG A 622 22.28 6.77 2.69
C ARG A 622 23.29 6.38 3.77
N GLN A 623 22.90 6.47 5.04
CA GLN A 623 23.74 6.06 6.16
C GLN A 623 24.12 4.58 6.04
N LYS A 624 23.15 3.71 5.75
CA LYS A 624 23.41 2.29 5.48
C LYS A 624 24.26 2.07 4.22
N PHE A 625 24.12 2.92 3.20
CA PHE A 625 24.96 2.86 2.02
C PHE A 625 26.43 3.16 2.35
N SER A 626 26.68 4.18 3.18
CA SER A 626 28.02 4.60 3.59
C SER A 626 28.66 3.72 4.67
N ALA A 627 27.87 2.94 5.42
CA ALA A 627 28.39 1.96 6.39
C ALA A 627 29.18 0.86 5.67
N ALA A 628 30.33 0.48 6.23
CA ALA A 628 31.20 -0.55 5.69
C ALA A 628 30.52 -1.94 5.72
N PRO A 629 30.82 -2.84 4.76
CA PRO A 629 30.17 -4.15 4.65
C PRO A 629 30.43 -5.13 5.81
N ASP A 630 31.29 -4.79 6.78
CA ASP A 630 31.66 -5.69 7.88
C ASP A 630 30.65 -5.72 9.05
N ASP A 631 29.72 -4.75 9.15
CA ASP A 631 28.69 -4.74 10.20
C ASP A 631 27.43 -5.56 9.82
N GLU A 632 27.29 -6.01 8.57
CA GLU A 632 26.10 -6.74 8.10
C GLU A 632 25.93 -8.14 8.72
N ILE A 633 26.99 -8.77 9.23
CA ILE A 633 26.88 -10.10 9.86
C ILE A 633 26.17 -10.00 11.23
N LEU A 634 26.30 -8.86 11.92
CA LEU A 634 25.62 -8.64 13.20
C LEU A 634 24.21 -8.05 12.98
N ASP A 635 24.07 -7.11 12.06
CA ASP A 635 22.79 -6.42 11.82
C ASP A 635 21.76 -7.27 11.08
N THR A 636 22.17 -8.25 10.26
CA THR A 636 21.20 -9.15 9.61
C THR A 636 20.60 -10.14 10.63
N GLN A 637 21.31 -10.50 11.71
CA GLN A 637 20.71 -11.30 12.78
C GLN A 637 19.84 -10.46 13.73
N ILE A 638 20.10 -9.16 13.85
CA ILE A 638 19.31 -8.23 14.69
C ILE A 638 18.05 -7.76 13.93
N ALA A 639 18.16 -7.36 12.65
CA ALA A 639 17.03 -6.92 11.84
C ALA A 639 15.96 -8.02 11.62
N TYR A 640 16.37 -9.29 11.51
CA TYR A 640 15.42 -10.41 11.41
C TYR A 640 14.85 -10.85 12.77
N ARG A 641 15.44 -10.44 13.90
CA ARG A 641 14.85 -10.61 15.24
C ARG A 641 13.95 -9.43 15.63
N GLU A 642 14.20 -8.23 15.11
CA GLU A 642 13.47 -7.02 15.52
C GLU A 642 12.33 -6.61 14.59
N LEU A 643 12.28 -7.09 13.33
CA LEU A 643 11.12 -6.86 12.47
C LEU A 643 9.82 -7.62 12.84
N PRO A 644 9.84 -8.69 13.67
CA PRO A 644 8.63 -9.19 14.32
C PRO A 644 8.40 -8.61 15.73
N ALA A 645 9.36 -7.92 16.35
CA ALA A 645 9.26 -7.42 17.73
C ALA A 645 8.74 -5.99 17.85
N LEU A 646 8.83 -5.17 16.79
CA LEU A 646 8.23 -3.83 16.72
C LEU A 646 6.78 -3.80 16.17
N LEU A 647 6.12 -4.96 16.12
CA LEU A 647 4.69 -5.10 15.77
C LEU A 647 3.84 -5.78 16.86
N HIS A 648 4.42 -6.04 18.04
CA HIS A 648 3.68 -6.32 19.26
C HIS A 648 4.27 -5.51 20.43
N GLY A 649 3.86 -4.25 20.47
CA GLY A 649 3.89 -3.33 21.60
C GLY A 649 2.74 -2.35 21.43
#